data_AF-A0A1G3SKE4-F1
#
_entry.id   AF-A0A1G3SKE4-F1
#
_cell.length_a   1.000
_cell.length_b   1.000
_cell.length_c   1.000
_cell.angle_alpha   90.00
_cell.angle_beta   90.00
_cell.angle_gamma   90.00
#
_symmetry.space_group_name_H-M   'P 1'
#
loop_
_entity.id
_entity.type
_entity.pdbx_description
1 polymer ?
#
loop_
_entity_poly.entity_id
_entity_poly.type
_entity_poly.pdbx_seq_one_letter_code
_entity_poly.pdbx_strand_id
1 'polypeptide(L)'
;MKTITLSLIVASALAHASTQNVQSIQYDGMIHISETVAKRLNEVKVGEPLDAAAVDKTIKNFFDQGYFEDVWAEEDEGKVTFHFKEKPIISKIELKGYKENDEEAQKTLLQIDKGALYDEKRLEGAKKRIVEALSQDGKIDSVVEIDSEKLDNGSMQVTFIVNEGEEIIIKKLTYAGVLTQDADDFDSMIANKEEQFMGWMWGRNDGKMKVAELQYDPLRIRDFYMQHGYLDAKIDEPFVAVDFDHYEAQMSYNIFEGDVYRVSDILVFQDTQVINDQELLDVIALEKNKPFNIKTFREDAERIKTKIADLGYAYVQVQPDLKKDKEAKSVDVVYRITPGKKVRIRNVIVSGNNRTLDRVVRRELFLAPGDLYSLSDLKDSRNALGRTGYFESNTIEEKRIDDESMDLIVQTKEAPTGNIQLGGGYGSFGGILVSVAISDRNIFGSGINVGLNLERSQRTSNYSFNISNPRLNDSDFSGNFSVFNSSTEYDSYTTSSLGTSVGVGHRFNRYWSGYMGYNYSKNDYSDIDSTTSTLDPRYYANYAKSSVIASATFDNTDDFYVPREGISFSQSIEKAGVGGDADFIKSRTTFGAYQGLQKLTDFDLILRYKARFNYADESGYLPLGEKFYMGGIGSVRGYQGYSISPTEGTELTTNEPFKIGGTQTFSNSLEFSVPLVPEARMRATAFVDYGMIGEKSLSEIKRGGYGVSLEWFSPVGPLQLVFANPIGDKPGDDITHFEFTIGQRF
;
A
#
# COMPACT_ATOMS: atom_id res chain seq x y z
N MET A 1 -8.78 73.43 -17.84
CA MET A 1 -9.04 74.66 -18.64
C MET A 1 -7.83 74.90 -19.54
N LYS A 2 -8.09 75.32 -20.79
CA LYS A 2 -7.20 75.58 -21.95
C LYS A 2 -7.01 74.39 -22.92
N THR A 3 -7.86 74.22 -23.95
CA THR A 3 -7.83 74.78 -25.35
C THR A 3 -6.51 74.54 -26.10
N ILE A 4 -6.46 73.59 -27.06
CA ILE A 4 -6.64 73.75 -28.53
C ILE A 4 -5.66 74.75 -29.16
N THR A 5 -4.76 74.28 -30.05
CA THR A 5 -4.76 74.61 -31.49
C THR A 5 -3.77 73.79 -32.32
N LEU A 6 -4.35 73.16 -33.34
CA LEU A 6 -3.78 72.69 -34.60
C LEU A 6 -3.30 73.88 -35.46
N SER A 7 -2.23 73.74 -36.24
CA SER A 7 -2.07 74.41 -37.55
C SER A 7 -0.98 73.74 -38.40
N LEU A 8 -1.46 73.01 -39.41
CA LEU A 8 -0.78 72.64 -40.65
C LEU A 8 -0.19 73.88 -41.35
N ILE A 9 0.98 73.74 -41.99
CA ILE A 9 1.18 74.21 -43.37
C ILE A 9 1.96 73.14 -44.15
N VAL A 10 1.27 72.62 -45.16
CA VAL A 10 1.78 71.83 -46.27
C VAL A 10 2.47 72.78 -47.25
N ALA A 11 3.72 72.49 -47.62
CA ALA A 11 4.32 72.98 -48.85
C ALA A 11 5.09 71.82 -49.49
N SER A 12 4.39 71.21 -50.44
CA SER A 12 4.85 70.21 -51.40
C SER A 12 6.07 70.68 -52.17
N ALA A 13 7.24 70.13 -51.84
CA ALA A 13 8.27 69.87 -52.83
C ALA A 13 8.15 68.39 -53.19
N LEU A 14 7.93 68.13 -54.49
CA LEU A 14 7.80 66.81 -55.09
C LEU A 14 8.93 65.91 -54.62
N ALA A 15 8.62 65.02 -53.68
CA ALA A 15 9.33 63.78 -53.55
C ALA A 15 9.15 63.04 -54.88
N HIS A 16 10.15 63.13 -55.75
CA HIS A 16 10.59 61.91 -56.41
C HIS A 16 11.17 61.04 -55.29
N ALA A 17 10.31 60.45 -54.47
CA ALA A 17 10.62 59.14 -53.96
C ALA A 17 10.58 58.30 -55.24
N SER A 18 11.74 58.12 -55.84
CA SER A 18 11.97 56.95 -56.67
C SER A 18 11.34 55.81 -55.89
N THR A 19 10.21 55.28 -56.35
CA THR A 19 9.72 53.99 -55.90
C THR A 19 10.81 53.02 -56.32
N GLN A 20 11.77 52.85 -55.43
CA GLN A 20 12.91 52.01 -55.66
C GLN A 20 12.34 50.60 -55.59
N ASN A 21 12.18 50.01 -56.77
CA ASN A 21 11.64 48.67 -56.87
C ASN A 21 12.59 47.73 -56.13
N VAL A 22 12.04 46.81 -55.36
CA VAL A 22 12.81 45.81 -54.61
C VAL A 22 13.60 44.97 -55.62
N GLN A 23 14.92 45.10 -55.63
CA GLN A 23 15.81 44.39 -56.55
C GLN A 23 16.16 42.99 -56.03
N SER A 24 16.31 42.86 -54.71
CA SER A 24 16.55 41.57 -54.06
C SER A 24 16.12 41.59 -52.60
N ILE A 25 15.79 40.40 -52.07
CA ILE A 25 15.43 40.18 -50.67
C ILE A 25 16.46 39.22 -50.09
N GLN A 26 17.07 39.60 -48.97
CA GLN A 26 17.97 38.75 -48.20
C GLN A 26 17.42 38.50 -46.81
N TYR A 27 17.77 37.34 -46.26
CA TYR A 27 17.43 36.94 -44.91
C TYR A 27 18.74 36.65 -44.18
N ASP A 28 18.99 37.34 -43.07
CA ASP A 28 20.24 37.26 -42.33
C ASP A 28 19.96 36.87 -40.87
N GLY A 29 20.70 35.88 -40.35
CA GLY A 29 20.53 35.40 -38.98
C GLY A 29 19.49 34.30 -38.76
N MET A 30 18.94 33.67 -39.81
CA MET A 30 18.08 32.48 -39.68
C MET A 30 18.90 31.20 -39.49
N ILE A 31 18.53 30.37 -38.51
CA ILE A 31 19.13 29.07 -38.20
C ILE A 31 18.05 27.98 -38.25
N HIS A 32 16.86 28.22 -37.71
CA HIS A 32 15.78 27.21 -37.61
C HIS A 32 14.73 27.29 -38.72
N ILE A 33 14.60 28.44 -39.39
CA ILE A 33 13.68 28.61 -40.53
C ILE A 33 14.45 28.50 -41.85
N SER A 34 14.00 27.59 -42.72
CA SER A 34 14.55 27.50 -44.08
C SER A 34 14.12 28.71 -44.93
N GLU A 35 15.00 29.13 -45.83
CA GLU A 35 14.74 30.27 -46.74
C GLU A 35 13.46 30.08 -47.58
N THR A 36 13.07 28.84 -47.87
CA THR A 36 11.82 28.52 -48.60
C THR A 36 10.57 28.87 -47.77
N VAL A 37 10.60 28.56 -46.47
CA VAL A 37 9.52 28.94 -45.55
C VAL A 37 9.50 30.45 -45.38
N ALA A 38 10.67 31.08 -45.29
CA ALA A 38 10.78 32.53 -45.16
C ALA A 38 10.15 33.26 -46.35
N LYS A 39 10.44 32.80 -47.58
CA LYS A 39 9.85 33.33 -48.82
C LYS A 39 8.32 33.21 -48.88
N ARG A 40 7.74 32.18 -48.25
CA ARG A 40 6.27 31.99 -48.22
C ARG A 40 5.58 32.94 -47.24
N LEU A 41 6.25 33.30 -46.15
CA LEU A 41 5.74 34.23 -45.14
C LEU A 41 5.95 35.70 -45.53
N ASN A 42 6.81 35.94 -46.53
CA ASN A 42 7.14 37.26 -47.03
C ASN A 42 6.09 37.77 -48.03
N GLU A 43 5.54 38.95 -47.73
CA GLU A 43 4.56 39.66 -48.54
C GLU A 43 5.21 40.70 -49.47
N VAL A 44 6.51 40.98 -49.27
CA VAL A 44 7.33 41.85 -50.13
C VAL A 44 7.77 41.09 -51.37
N LYS A 45 7.57 41.68 -52.56
CA LYS A 45 7.88 41.05 -53.84
C LYS A 45 9.01 41.77 -54.58
N VAL A 46 9.93 40.98 -55.13
CA VAL A 46 11.00 41.48 -56.01
C VAL A 46 10.40 42.01 -57.31
N GLY A 47 10.79 43.23 -57.70
CA GLY A 47 10.34 43.94 -58.90
C GLY A 47 9.19 44.92 -58.68
N GLU A 48 8.56 44.91 -57.50
CA GLU A 48 7.48 45.83 -57.11
C GLU A 48 8.03 47.01 -56.28
N PRO A 49 7.32 48.17 -56.25
CA PRO A 49 7.68 49.28 -55.36
C PRO A 49 7.58 48.83 -53.90
N LEU A 50 8.55 49.21 -53.06
CA LEU A 50 8.57 48.84 -51.65
C LEU A 50 7.37 49.43 -50.90
N ASP A 51 6.51 48.57 -50.36
CA ASP A 51 5.37 48.94 -49.53
C ASP A 51 5.67 48.70 -48.04
N ALA A 52 5.64 49.78 -47.25
CA ALA A 52 5.86 49.71 -45.81
C ALA A 52 4.81 48.83 -45.09
N ALA A 53 3.57 48.76 -45.58
CA ALA A 53 2.55 47.89 -45.00
C ALA A 53 2.84 46.41 -45.27
N ALA A 54 3.41 46.08 -46.43
CA ALA A 54 3.86 44.73 -46.75
C ALA A 54 5.08 44.31 -45.90
N VAL A 55 5.99 45.24 -45.60
CA VAL A 55 7.13 45.01 -44.68
C VAL A 55 6.62 44.74 -43.26
N ASP A 56 5.74 45.58 -42.72
CA ASP A 56 5.17 45.40 -41.37
C ASP A 56 4.41 44.08 -41.24
N LYS A 57 3.60 43.72 -42.25
CA LYS A 57 2.88 42.45 -42.28
C LYS A 57 3.85 41.26 -42.35
N THR A 58 4.93 41.38 -43.13
CA THR A 58 5.97 40.36 -43.22
C THR A 58 6.70 40.16 -41.89
N ILE A 59 7.08 41.26 -41.21
CA ILE A 59 7.69 41.22 -39.87
C ILE A 59 6.75 40.52 -38.88
N LYS A 60 5.46 40.87 -38.88
CA LYS A 60 4.44 40.21 -38.04
C LYS A 60 4.31 38.72 -38.36
N ASN A 61 4.23 38.35 -39.64
CA ASN A 61 4.15 36.94 -40.05
C ASN A 61 5.36 36.12 -39.55
N PHE A 62 6.55 36.73 -39.50
CA PHE A 62 7.76 36.11 -38.95
C PHE A 62 7.72 36.01 -37.42
N PHE A 63 7.33 37.07 -36.73
CA PHE A 63 7.17 37.06 -35.27
C PHE A 63 6.11 36.04 -34.81
N ASP A 64 5.01 35.89 -35.56
CA ASP A 64 3.93 34.94 -35.28
C ASP A 64 4.39 33.47 -35.35
N GLN A 65 5.54 33.19 -35.98
CA GLN A 65 6.13 31.84 -35.93
C GLN A 65 6.73 31.50 -34.56
N GLY A 66 7.02 32.51 -33.72
CA GLY A 66 7.49 32.34 -32.35
C GLY A 66 8.97 31.97 -32.18
N TYR A 67 9.74 31.87 -33.28
CA TYR A 67 11.17 31.50 -33.28
C TYR A 67 12.12 32.64 -32.92
N PHE A 68 11.67 33.89 -33.06
CA PHE A 68 12.54 35.06 -33.02
C PHE A 68 12.33 35.90 -31.76
N GLU A 69 13.43 36.39 -31.19
CA GLU A 69 13.47 37.44 -30.17
C GLU A 69 13.20 38.80 -30.80
N ASP A 70 13.81 39.04 -31.98
CA ASP A 70 13.61 40.26 -32.75
C ASP A 70 13.68 39.99 -34.26
N VAL A 71 12.91 40.76 -35.03
CA VAL A 71 12.89 40.75 -36.50
C VAL A 71 12.77 42.19 -36.97
N TRP A 72 13.78 42.67 -37.69
CA TRP A 72 13.75 43.99 -38.30
C TRP A 72 14.17 43.92 -39.76
N ALA A 73 13.81 44.96 -40.51
CA ALA A 73 14.13 45.06 -41.93
C ALA A 73 14.95 46.33 -42.18
N GLU A 74 16.05 46.17 -42.91
CA GLU A 74 16.86 47.28 -43.42
C GLU A 74 16.73 47.33 -44.94
N GLU A 75 16.70 48.55 -45.49
CA GLU A 75 16.68 48.77 -46.93
C GLU A 75 17.87 49.65 -47.32
N ASP A 76 18.60 49.19 -48.33
CA ASP A 76 19.74 49.89 -48.91
C ASP A 76 19.72 49.74 -50.44
N GLU A 77 19.58 50.86 -51.15
CA GLU A 77 19.54 50.95 -52.62
C GLU A 77 18.63 49.91 -53.36
N GLY A 78 17.47 49.57 -52.80
CA GLY A 78 16.52 48.60 -53.38
C GLY A 78 16.78 47.14 -52.95
N LYS A 79 17.73 46.90 -52.05
CA LYS A 79 17.96 45.60 -51.41
C LYS A 79 17.32 45.61 -50.01
N VAL A 80 16.35 44.74 -49.79
CA VAL A 80 15.68 44.58 -48.49
C VAL A 80 16.30 43.40 -47.75
N THR A 81 16.88 43.66 -46.59
CA THR A 81 17.46 42.61 -45.73
C THR A 81 16.62 42.49 -44.47
N PHE A 82 16.03 41.31 -44.25
CA PHE A 82 15.38 40.97 -42.99
C PHE A 82 16.43 40.34 -42.08
N HIS A 83 16.68 40.98 -40.95
CA HIS A 83 17.56 40.47 -39.91
C HIS A 83 16.75 39.77 -38.84
N PHE A 84 17.24 38.60 -38.42
CA PHE A 84 16.59 37.75 -37.44
C PHE A 84 17.51 37.55 -36.25
N LYS A 85 16.97 37.80 -35.05
CA LYS A 85 17.59 37.38 -33.79
C LYS A 85 16.79 36.22 -33.25
N GLU A 86 17.28 34.99 -33.42
CA GLU A 86 16.56 33.80 -32.96
C GLU A 86 16.62 33.61 -31.44
N LYS A 87 15.54 33.05 -30.89
CA LYS A 87 15.50 32.64 -29.49
C LYS A 87 16.48 31.48 -29.27
N PRO A 88 17.28 31.49 -28.19
CA PRO A 88 18.16 30.37 -27.88
C PRO A 88 17.34 29.11 -27.56
N ILE A 89 17.89 27.94 -27.87
CA ILE A 89 17.27 26.66 -27.49
C ILE A 89 17.65 26.31 -26.04
N ILE A 90 16.71 25.77 -25.27
CA ILE A 90 16.97 25.20 -23.95
C ILE A 90 17.61 23.82 -24.13
N SER A 91 18.91 23.71 -23.86
CA SER A 91 19.66 22.46 -23.96
C SER A 91 19.60 21.62 -22.67
N LYS A 92 19.34 22.28 -21.53
CA LYS A 92 19.21 21.66 -20.21
C LYS A 92 18.22 22.43 -19.35
N ILE A 93 17.32 21.71 -18.68
CA ILE A 93 16.37 22.25 -17.70
C ILE A 93 16.52 21.44 -16.40
N GLU A 94 16.68 22.12 -15.27
CA GLU A 94 16.83 21.48 -13.95
C GLU A 94 15.85 22.10 -12.94
N LEU A 95 15.31 21.28 -12.04
CA LEU A 95 14.58 21.71 -10.86
C LEU A 95 15.39 21.29 -9.62
N LYS A 96 15.78 22.26 -8.80
CA LYS A 96 16.55 22.05 -7.56
C LYS A 96 15.74 22.51 -6.35
N GLY A 97 15.85 21.80 -5.24
CA GLY A 97 15.18 22.08 -3.97
C GLY A 97 13.78 21.49 -3.84
N TYR A 98 13.18 20.94 -4.91
CA TYR A 98 11.84 20.34 -4.86
C TYR A 98 11.70 19.23 -5.91
N LYS A 99 11.28 18.03 -5.47
CA LYS A 99 11.03 16.86 -6.33
C LYS A 99 12.18 16.54 -7.31
N GLU A 100 13.43 16.70 -6.87
CA GLU A 100 14.63 16.56 -7.72
C GLU A 100 14.79 15.17 -8.34
N ASN A 101 14.29 14.12 -7.67
CA ASN A 101 14.40 12.73 -8.12
C ASN A 101 13.13 12.18 -8.79
N ASP A 102 12.12 13.02 -9.01
CA ASP A 102 10.83 12.64 -9.59
C ASP A 102 10.65 13.28 -10.98
N GLU A 103 11.10 12.57 -12.02
CA GLU A 103 11.07 13.06 -13.40
C GLU A 103 9.64 13.33 -13.92
N GLU A 104 8.65 12.52 -13.50
CA GLU A 104 7.26 12.69 -13.91
C GLU A 104 6.65 13.95 -13.29
N ALA A 105 6.92 14.19 -11.99
CA ALA A 105 6.51 15.43 -11.35
C ALA A 105 7.19 16.65 -11.97
N GLN A 106 8.50 16.58 -12.25
CA GLN A 106 9.23 17.66 -12.93
C GLN A 106 8.63 17.97 -14.29
N LYS A 107 8.36 16.95 -15.10
CA LYS A 107 7.75 17.12 -16.42
C LYS A 107 6.38 17.79 -16.32
N THR A 108 5.57 17.38 -15.36
CA THR A 108 4.22 17.91 -15.13
C THR A 108 4.24 19.37 -14.66
N LEU A 109 5.19 19.74 -13.78
CA LEU A 109 5.33 21.09 -13.24
C LEU A 109 5.95 22.05 -14.26
N LEU A 110 7.05 21.64 -14.89
CA LEU A 110 7.80 22.47 -15.82
C LEU A 110 7.03 22.65 -17.13
N GLN A 111 6.51 21.57 -17.71
CA GLN A 111 5.86 21.56 -19.04
C GLN A 111 6.72 22.18 -20.15
N ILE A 112 8.05 22.06 -20.01
CA ILE A 112 9.03 22.58 -20.96
C ILE A 112 10.01 21.45 -21.24
N ASP A 113 10.00 20.98 -22.49
CA ASP A 113 10.89 19.91 -22.92
C ASP A 113 12.27 20.45 -23.31
N LYS A 114 13.29 19.59 -23.15
CA LYS A 114 14.61 19.83 -23.72
C LYS A 114 14.49 20.00 -25.24
N GLY A 115 15.13 21.04 -25.78
CA GLY A 115 15.02 21.41 -27.19
C GLY A 115 13.95 22.46 -27.48
N ALA A 116 13.13 22.86 -26.49
CA ALA A 116 12.23 23.99 -26.63
C ALA A 116 13.00 25.31 -26.77
N LEU A 117 12.38 26.29 -27.45
CA LEU A 117 12.90 27.65 -27.51
C LEU A 117 12.74 28.34 -26.16
N TYR A 118 13.73 29.15 -25.81
CA TYR A 118 13.72 29.99 -24.62
C TYR A 118 12.61 31.03 -24.71
N ASP A 119 11.67 31.00 -23.77
CA ASP A 119 10.56 31.92 -23.68
C ASP A 119 10.29 32.26 -22.21
N GLU A 120 10.59 33.50 -21.83
CA GLU A 120 10.48 33.99 -20.46
C GLU A 120 9.06 33.83 -19.89
N LYS A 121 8.00 33.99 -20.71
CA LYS A 121 6.62 33.80 -20.26
C LYS A 121 6.32 32.34 -19.92
N ARG A 122 6.90 31.40 -20.66
CA ARG A 122 6.77 29.97 -20.36
C ARG A 122 7.50 29.60 -19.07
N LEU A 123 8.69 30.17 -18.86
CA LEU A 123 9.47 29.98 -17.64
C LEU A 123 8.76 30.56 -16.41
N GLU A 124 8.21 31.77 -16.50
CA GLU A 124 7.39 32.36 -15.43
C GLU A 124 6.12 31.55 -15.16
N GLY A 125 5.49 30.99 -16.20
CA GLY A 125 4.38 30.07 -16.06
C GLY A 125 4.76 28.79 -15.30
N ALA A 126 5.94 28.23 -15.58
CA ALA A 126 6.47 27.07 -14.85
C ALA A 126 6.78 27.41 -13.39
N LYS A 127 7.44 28.54 -13.13
CA LYS A 127 7.68 29.07 -11.79
C LYS A 127 6.39 29.20 -10.98
N LYS A 128 5.35 29.79 -11.58
CA LYS A 128 4.04 29.92 -10.92
C LYS A 128 3.42 28.58 -10.55
N ARG A 129 3.48 27.59 -11.46
CA ARG A 129 3.00 26.22 -11.17
C ARG A 129 3.77 25.55 -10.04
N ILE A 130 5.09 25.75 -9.97
CA ILE A 130 5.91 25.21 -8.87
C ILE A 130 5.50 25.84 -7.54
N VAL A 131 5.32 27.17 -7.49
CA VAL A 131 4.84 27.88 -6.28
C VAL A 131 3.44 27.41 -5.88
N GLU A 132 2.52 27.24 -6.84
CA GLU A 132 1.17 26.73 -6.59
C GLU A 132 1.21 25.29 -6.05
N ALA A 133 2.08 24.42 -6.57
CA ALA A 133 2.26 23.05 -6.08
C ALA A 133 2.82 23.01 -4.66
N LEU A 134 3.83 23.84 -4.35
CA LEU A 134 4.36 23.98 -2.98
C LEU A 134 3.29 24.47 -2.00
N SER A 135 2.48 25.45 -2.41
CA SER A 135 1.36 25.93 -1.60
C SER A 135 0.31 24.84 -1.37
N GLN A 136 0.02 24.00 -2.37
CA GLN A 136 -0.87 22.84 -2.21
C GLN A 136 -0.28 21.77 -1.27
N ASP A 137 1.05 21.59 -1.28
CA ASP A 137 1.79 20.74 -0.33
C ASP A 137 1.87 21.37 1.07
N GLY A 138 1.31 22.57 1.28
CA GLY A 138 1.26 23.26 2.57
C GLY A 138 2.46 24.18 2.87
N LYS A 139 3.34 24.40 1.90
CA LYS A 139 4.55 25.24 2.01
C LYS A 139 4.26 26.68 1.54
N ILE A 140 4.05 27.59 2.48
CA ILE A 140 3.74 29.00 2.20
C ILE A 140 5.02 29.85 2.21
N ASP A 141 5.01 30.97 1.50
CA ASP A 141 6.17 31.85 1.30
C ASP A 141 7.37 31.16 0.60
N SER A 142 7.07 30.11 -0.15
CA SER A 142 8.05 29.45 -1.01
C SER A 142 8.54 30.40 -2.11
N VAL A 143 9.86 30.45 -2.32
CA VAL A 143 10.49 31.30 -3.33
C VAL A 143 11.10 30.43 -4.41
N VAL A 144 10.77 30.73 -5.67
CA VAL A 144 11.34 30.06 -6.83
C VAL A 144 12.08 31.08 -7.69
N GLU A 145 13.38 30.86 -7.86
CA GLU A 145 14.24 31.67 -8.70
C GLU A 145 14.54 30.94 -10.00
N ILE A 146 14.64 31.70 -11.09
CA ILE A 146 14.97 31.17 -12.42
C ILE A 146 16.38 31.66 -12.73
N ASP A 147 17.32 30.74 -12.75
CA ASP A 147 18.70 31.01 -13.16
C ASP A 147 18.91 30.54 -14.61
N SER A 148 19.31 31.45 -15.48
CA SER A 148 19.49 31.18 -16.91
C SER A 148 20.92 31.49 -17.35
N GLU A 149 21.64 30.48 -17.83
CA GLU A 149 23.03 30.59 -18.26
C GLU A 149 23.17 30.26 -19.75
N LYS A 150 23.77 31.17 -20.51
CA LYS A 150 24.06 30.95 -21.94
C LYS A 150 25.34 30.14 -22.08
N LEU A 151 25.24 28.99 -22.72
CA LEU A 151 26.37 28.09 -22.97
C LEU A 151 27.20 28.55 -24.17
N ASP A 152 28.45 28.08 -24.26
CA ASP A 152 29.40 28.41 -25.33
C ASP A 152 28.86 28.15 -26.75
N ASN A 153 27.96 27.17 -26.90
CA ASN A 153 27.33 26.83 -28.18
C ASN A 153 26.10 27.71 -28.53
N GLY A 154 25.81 28.74 -27.74
CA GLY A 154 24.67 29.65 -27.93
C GLY A 154 23.33 29.15 -27.39
N SER A 155 23.26 27.91 -26.88
CA SER A 155 22.07 27.38 -26.18
C SER A 155 21.96 27.90 -24.75
N MET A 156 20.80 27.70 -24.12
CA MET A 156 20.52 28.13 -22.76
C MET A 156 20.38 26.93 -21.82
N GLN A 157 20.98 27.02 -20.64
CA GLN A 157 20.65 26.18 -19.49
C GLN A 157 19.72 26.98 -18.57
N VAL A 158 18.61 26.36 -18.14
CA VAL A 158 17.67 26.98 -17.21
C VAL A 158 17.56 26.12 -15.95
N THR A 159 17.78 26.72 -14.79
CA THR A 159 17.69 26.06 -13.48
C THR A 159 16.61 26.77 -12.67
N PHE A 160 15.60 26.03 -12.24
CA PHE A 160 14.63 26.49 -11.25
C PHE A 160 15.17 26.15 -9.86
N ILE A 161 15.51 27.17 -9.09
CA ILE A 161 16.03 27.03 -7.73
C ILE A 161 14.87 27.29 -6.78
N VAL A 162 14.43 26.24 -6.09
CA VAL A 162 13.33 26.29 -5.13
C VAL A 162 13.88 26.39 -3.72
N ASN A 163 13.46 27.44 -3.02
CA ASN A 163 13.55 27.51 -1.57
C ASN A 163 12.16 27.23 -1.02
N GLU A 164 11.99 26.04 -0.44
CA GLU A 164 10.73 25.65 0.20
C GLU A 164 10.46 26.61 1.37
N GLY A 165 9.23 27.10 1.44
CA GLY A 165 8.78 27.93 2.54
C GLY A 165 8.35 27.12 3.76
N GLU A 166 7.70 27.81 4.71
CA GLU A 166 7.31 27.24 5.99
C GLU A 166 5.94 26.55 5.92
N GLU A 167 5.74 25.58 6.80
CA GLU A 167 4.47 24.86 6.93
C GLU A 167 3.57 25.57 7.94
N ILE A 168 2.28 25.72 7.61
CA ILE A 168 1.30 26.23 8.56
C ILE A 168 0.88 25.11 9.52
N ILE A 169 1.03 25.34 10.82
CA ILE A 169 0.66 24.40 11.88
C ILE A 169 -0.65 24.83 12.53
N ILE A 170 -1.65 23.96 12.47
CA ILE A 170 -2.97 24.15 13.08
C ILE A 170 -2.83 23.92 14.60
N LYS A 171 -2.77 25.01 15.37
CA LYS A 171 -2.64 24.96 16.84
C LYS A 171 -3.96 24.74 17.55
N LYS A 172 -5.07 25.08 16.88
CA LYS A 172 -6.40 24.95 17.48
C LYS A 172 -7.45 24.65 16.42
N LEU A 173 -8.25 23.63 16.67
CA LEU A 173 -9.41 23.27 15.88
C LEU A 173 -10.67 23.26 16.76
N THR A 174 -11.72 23.93 16.31
CA THR A 174 -12.99 23.99 17.04
C THR A 174 -14.17 23.68 16.15
N TYR A 175 -15.17 23.01 16.73
CA TYR A 175 -16.42 22.70 16.05
C TYR A 175 -17.57 23.42 16.74
N ALA A 176 -18.31 24.22 15.99
CA ALA A 176 -19.50 24.90 16.46
C ALA A 176 -20.75 24.21 15.92
N GLY A 177 -21.77 24.07 16.77
CA GLY A 177 -23.07 23.49 16.38
C GLY A 177 -23.14 21.95 16.45
N VAL A 178 -22.13 21.30 17.05
CA VAL A 178 -22.20 19.89 17.44
C VAL A 178 -23.07 19.77 18.69
N LEU A 179 -24.19 19.04 18.60
CA LEU A 179 -25.18 18.91 19.68
C LEU A 179 -25.36 17.48 20.15
N THR A 180 -25.31 16.51 19.22
CA THR A 180 -25.67 15.12 19.51
C THR A 180 -24.56 14.11 19.24
N GLN A 181 -23.54 14.48 18.46
CA GLN A 181 -22.40 13.63 18.11
C GLN A 181 -21.16 14.01 18.92
N ASP A 182 -20.21 13.08 19.04
CA ASP A 182 -18.87 13.41 19.53
C ASP A 182 -18.03 13.97 18.37
N ALA A 183 -17.27 15.02 18.64
CA ALA A 183 -16.39 15.62 17.63
C ALA A 183 -15.25 14.68 17.25
N ASP A 184 -14.78 13.87 18.20
CA ASP A 184 -13.67 12.94 18.00
C ASP A 184 -14.00 11.86 16.95
N ASP A 185 -15.28 11.48 16.82
CA ASP A 185 -15.74 10.46 15.88
C ASP A 185 -15.52 10.87 14.41
N PHE A 186 -15.68 12.15 14.09
CA PHE A 186 -15.50 12.68 12.73
C PHE A 186 -14.20 13.46 12.54
N ASP A 187 -13.52 13.90 13.61
CA ASP A 187 -12.15 14.45 13.53
C ASP A 187 -11.18 13.43 12.91
N SER A 188 -11.40 12.14 13.18
CA SER A 188 -10.63 11.06 12.55
C SER A 188 -10.68 11.09 11.01
N MET A 189 -11.77 11.59 10.42
CA MET A 189 -12.05 11.54 8.98
C MET A 189 -11.48 12.72 8.20
N ILE A 190 -11.27 13.88 8.83
CA ILE A 190 -10.75 15.07 8.15
C ILE A 190 -9.22 15.00 7.97
N ALA A 191 -8.71 15.70 6.97
CA ALA A 191 -7.28 15.71 6.66
C ALA A 191 -6.50 16.72 7.51
N ASN A 192 -7.14 17.84 7.86
CA ASN A 192 -6.55 18.95 8.62
C ASN A 192 -6.94 18.86 10.09
N LYS A 193 -5.96 18.58 10.96
CA LYS A 193 -6.19 18.29 12.39
C LYS A 193 -5.37 19.21 13.28
N GLU A 194 -5.77 19.34 14.53
CA GLU A 194 -5.00 20.06 15.55
C GLU A 194 -3.67 19.34 15.86
N GLU A 195 -2.59 20.12 16.03
CA GLU A 195 -1.30 19.61 16.50
C GLU A 195 -1.44 18.98 17.89
N GLN A 196 -0.92 17.76 18.03
CA GLN A 196 -0.87 17.08 19.31
C GLN A 196 0.54 17.11 19.89
N PHE A 197 0.65 16.95 21.23
CA PHE A 197 1.93 16.83 21.91
C PHE A 197 2.81 15.75 21.25
N MET A 198 4.04 16.09 20.83
CA MET A 198 4.91 15.20 20.04
C MET A 198 4.25 14.71 18.74
N GLY A 199 3.63 15.60 17.95
CA GLY A 199 3.00 15.26 16.67
C GLY A 199 3.91 14.59 15.64
N TRP A 200 5.24 14.74 15.77
CA TRP A 200 6.24 14.00 14.99
C TRP A 200 6.28 12.49 15.28
N MET A 201 5.69 12.06 16.41
CA MET A 201 5.61 10.67 16.79
C MET A 201 4.49 9.98 16.00
N TRP A 202 4.86 8.93 15.27
CA TRP A 202 3.98 7.97 14.60
C TRP A 202 2.65 7.71 15.36
N GLY A 203 1.54 7.98 14.68
CA GLY A 203 0.18 7.86 15.21
C GLY A 203 -0.39 9.12 15.88
N ARG A 204 0.39 10.20 15.96
CA ARG A 204 -0.08 11.52 16.42
C ARG A 204 -0.14 12.51 15.27
N ASN A 205 -0.93 13.57 15.44
CA ASN A 205 -1.08 14.61 14.43
C ASN A 205 -0.01 15.71 14.61
N ASP A 206 0.73 16.00 13.55
CA ASP A 206 1.72 17.08 13.48
C ASP A 206 1.10 18.46 13.24
N GLY A 207 -0.21 18.51 13.01
CA GLY A 207 -0.96 19.74 12.79
C GLY A 207 -0.69 20.42 11.45
N LYS A 208 0.08 19.80 10.54
CA LYS A 208 0.41 20.41 9.26
C LYS A 208 -0.82 20.60 8.39
N MET A 209 -1.06 21.83 7.95
CA MET A 209 -2.19 22.15 7.11
C MET A 209 -2.00 21.62 5.68
N LYS A 210 -2.97 20.84 5.22
CA LYS A 210 -3.09 20.32 3.85
C LYS A 210 -4.09 21.17 3.09
N VAL A 211 -3.59 22.21 2.43
CA VAL A 211 -4.41 23.23 1.74
C VAL A 211 -5.33 22.60 0.70
N ALA A 212 -4.81 21.65 -0.09
CA ALA A 212 -5.60 20.96 -1.13
C ALA A 212 -6.80 20.17 -0.57
N GLU A 213 -6.73 19.77 0.70
CA GLU A 213 -7.73 18.95 1.37
C GLU A 213 -8.80 19.76 2.12
N LEU A 214 -8.56 21.04 2.41
CA LEU A 214 -9.47 21.89 3.20
C LEU A 214 -10.89 21.95 2.63
N GLN A 215 -11.03 22.01 1.30
CA GLN A 215 -12.33 22.05 0.63
C GLN A 215 -13.12 20.73 0.77
N TYR A 216 -12.44 19.61 1.03
CA TYR A 216 -13.05 18.29 1.13
C TYR A 216 -13.43 17.94 2.58
N ASP A 217 -12.80 18.55 3.57
CA ASP A 217 -13.08 18.29 4.99
C ASP A 217 -14.55 18.52 5.37
N PRO A 218 -15.23 19.61 4.96
CA PRO A 218 -16.67 19.78 5.15
C PRO A 218 -17.51 18.64 4.55
N LEU A 219 -17.10 18.12 3.39
CA LEU A 219 -17.81 17.03 2.72
C LEU A 219 -17.65 15.71 3.47
N ARG A 220 -16.49 15.47 4.08
CA ARG A 220 -16.21 14.30 4.92
C ARG A 220 -17.04 14.32 6.20
N ILE A 221 -17.08 15.47 6.88
CA ILE A 221 -17.92 15.67 8.07
C ILE A 221 -19.41 15.49 7.70
N ARG A 222 -19.86 16.07 6.58
CA ARG A 222 -21.23 15.87 6.10
C ARG A 222 -21.55 14.41 5.83
N ASP A 223 -20.63 13.68 5.20
CA ASP A 223 -20.81 12.26 4.92
C ASP A 223 -20.94 11.46 6.22
N PHE A 224 -20.15 11.75 7.25
CA PHE A 224 -20.29 11.17 8.60
C PHE A 224 -21.70 11.38 9.18
N TYR A 225 -22.21 12.62 9.17
CA TYR A 225 -23.56 12.91 9.65
C TYR A 225 -24.63 12.18 8.83
N MET A 226 -24.48 12.12 7.51
CA MET A 226 -25.41 11.37 6.64
C MET A 226 -25.34 9.85 6.84
N GLN A 227 -24.23 9.31 7.35
CA GLN A 227 -24.13 7.90 7.76
C GLN A 227 -24.92 7.61 9.05
N HIS A 228 -25.20 8.64 9.86
CA HIS A 228 -25.99 8.55 11.09
C HIS A 228 -27.45 9.02 10.92
N GLY A 229 -27.89 9.28 9.69
CA GLY A 229 -29.29 9.61 9.35
C GLY A 229 -29.59 11.10 9.24
N TYR A 230 -28.61 11.97 9.41
CA TYR A 230 -28.77 13.42 9.31
C TYR A 230 -28.74 13.89 7.85
N LEU A 231 -29.86 13.72 7.14
CA LEU A 231 -29.95 14.01 5.69
C LEU A 231 -30.00 15.49 5.33
N ASP A 232 -30.24 16.35 6.32
CA ASP A 232 -30.27 17.81 6.15
C ASP A 232 -29.04 18.48 6.78
N ALA A 233 -28.01 17.69 7.14
CA ALA A 233 -26.76 18.19 7.68
C ALA A 233 -26.07 19.16 6.70
N LYS A 234 -25.63 20.30 7.22
CA LYS A 234 -24.88 21.32 6.47
C LYS A 234 -23.63 21.69 7.25
N ILE A 235 -22.51 21.66 6.56
CA ILE A 235 -21.21 22.05 7.11
C ILE A 235 -20.73 23.19 6.23
N ASP A 236 -20.48 24.35 6.84
CA ASP A 236 -19.96 25.52 6.13
C ASP A 236 -18.46 25.34 5.81
N GLU A 237 -17.93 26.17 4.92
CA GLU A 237 -16.48 26.22 4.69
C GLU A 237 -15.73 26.59 5.97
N PRO A 238 -14.53 26.01 6.21
CA PRO A 238 -13.77 26.30 7.43
C PRO A 238 -13.38 27.78 7.49
N PHE A 239 -13.53 28.38 8.66
CA PHE A 239 -12.88 29.65 8.95
C PHE A 239 -11.45 29.37 9.41
N VAL A 240 -10.46 29.90 8.69
CA VAL A 240 -9.03 29.72 9.00
C VAL A 240 -8.41 31.09 9.25
N ALA A 241 -7.93 31.31 10.48
CA ALA A 241 -7.14 32.47 10.86
C ALA A 241 -5.67 32.07 10.96
N VAL A 242 -4.85 32.57 10.03
CA VAL A 242 -3.42 32.27 9.95
C VAL A 242 -2.62 33.47 10.48
N ASP A 243 -1.70 33.19 11.41
CA ASP A 243 -0.61 34.07 11.79
C ASP A 243 0.61 33.75 10.92
N PHE A 244 0.92 34.61 9.95
CA PHE A 244 2.05 34.43 9.04
C PHE A 244 3.41 34.74 9.69
N ASP A 245 3.45 35.39 10.86
CA ASP A 245 4.72 35.65 11.55
C ASP A 245 5.26 34.38 12.23
N HIS A 246 4.36 33.50 12.69
CA HIS A 246 4.69 32.23 13.37
C HIS A 246 4.27 30.98 12.58
N TYR A 247 3.62 31.16 11.42
CA TYR A 247 3.02 30.09 10.62
C TYR A 247 2.07 29.20 11.44
N GLU A 248 1.28 29.81 12.31
CA GLU A 248 0.30 29.12 13.15
C GLU A 248 -1.13 29.43 12.68
N ALA A 249 -2.02 28.44 12.70
CA ALA A 249 -3.41 28.60 12.31
C ALA A 249 -4.38 28.21 13.43
N GLN A 250 -5.47 28.96 13.52
CA GLN A 250 -6.68 28.60 14.26
C GLN A 250 -7.81 28.36 13.28
N MET A 251 -8.47 27.21 13.39
CA MET A 251 -9.50 26.77 12.46
C MET A 251 -10.81 26.47 13.19
N SER A 252 -11.94 26.79 12.55
CA SER A 252 -13.25 26.41 13.05
C SER A 252 -14.22 25.99 11.96
N TYR A 253 -15.01 24.96 12.22
CA TYR A 253 -16.12 24.52 11.38
C TYR A 253 -17.47 24.87 12.04
N ASN A 254 -18.40 25.39 11.24
CA ASN A 254 -19.79 25.56 11.65
C ASN A 254 -20.64 24.42 11.08
N ILE A 255 -21.34 23.73 11.97
CA ILE A 255 -22.11 22.52 11.66
C ILE A 255 -23.57 22.76 12.03
N PHE A 256 -24.46 22.48 11.10
CA PHE A 256 -25.89 22.34 11.33
C PHE A 256 -26.26 20.86 11.16
N GLU A 257 -26.54 20.15 12.25
CA GLU A 257 -26.79 18.70 12.22
C GLU A 257 -28.11 18.36 11.48
N GLY A 258 -29.20 19.09 11.78
CA GLY A 258 -30.54 18.74 11.31
C GLY A 258 -31.18 17.58 12.08
N ASP A 259 -32.27 17.03 11.56
CA ASP A 259 -33.00 15.91 12.16
C ASP A 259 -32.50 14.55 11.64
N VAL A 260 -32.63 13.51 12.47
CA VAL A 260 -32.37 12.12 12.07
C VAL A 260 -33.56 11.56 11.29
N TYR A 261 -33.32 11.12 10.06
CA TYR A 261 -34.29 10.46 9.21
C TYR A 261 -34.22 8.94 9.37
N ARG A 262 -35.39 8.29 9.46
CA ARG A 262 -35.50 6.83 9.46
C ARG A 262 -35.98 6.30 8.11
N VAL A 263 -35.51 5.12 7.73
CA VAL A 263 -35.97 4.44 6.51
C VAL A 263 -37.44 4.05 6.70
N SER A 264 -38.34 4.58 5.89
CA SER A 264 -39.77 4.25 5.90
C SER A 264 -40.01 3.00 5.04
N ASP A 265 -39.68 3.08 3.76
CA ASP A 265 -39.80 1.97 2.82
C ASP A 265 -38.55 1.81 1.94
N ILE A 266 -38.38 0.61 1.39
CA ILE A 266 -37.34 0.26 0.42
C ILE A 266 -38.01 -0.33 -0.80
N LEU A 267 -37.94 0.40 -1.91
CA LEU A 267 -38.65 0.10 -3.15
C LEU A 267 -37.65 -0.19 -4.26
N VAL A 268 -37.82 -1.32 -4.94
CA VAL A 268 -37.01 -1.71 -6.10
C VAL A 268 -37.89 -1.75 -7.33
N PHE A 269 -37.46 -1.10 -8.41
CA PHE A 269 -38.17 -1.07 -9.69
C PHE A 269 -37.22 -1.51 -10.80
N GLN A 270 -37.56 -2.60 -11.49
CA GLN A 270 -36.85 -3.06 -12.68
C GLN A 270 -37.62 -2.67 -13.94
N ASP A 271 -36.97 -1.98 -14.89
CA ASP A 271 -37.57 -1.64 -16.19
C ASP A 271 -37.89 -2.90 -17.00
N THR A 272 -37.09 -3.95 -16.82
CA THR A 272 -37.33 -5.30 -17.34
C THR A 272 -36.99 -6.27 -16.24
N GLN A 273 -37.93 -7.13 -15.87
CA GLN A 273 -37.73 -8.08 -14.78
C GLN A 273 -36.76 -9.19 -15.21
N VAL A 274 -35.57 -9.21 -14.62
CA VAL A 274 -34.51 -10.20 -14.91
C VAL A 274 -34.20 -11.13 -13.73
N ILE A 275 -34.61 -10.73 -12.53
CA ILE A 275 -34.49 -11.46 -11.27
C ILE A 275 -35.71 -11.15 -10.40
N ASN A 276 -36.02 -12.01 -9.42
CA ASN A 276 -37.07 -11.74 -8.46
C ASN A 276 -36.71 -10.53 -7.58
N ASP A 277 -37.65 -9.61 -7.37
CA ASP A 277 -37.44 -8.43 -6.51
C ASP A 277 -37.05 -8.83 -5.09
N GLN A 278 -37.56 -9.95 -4.57
CA GLN A 278 -37.19 -10.45 -3.25
C GLN A 278 -35.70 -10.78 -3.15
N GLU A 279 -35.11 -11.36 -4.19
CA GLU A 279 -33.66 -11.65 -4.20
C GLU A 279 -32.80 -10.38 -4.22
N LEU A 280 -33.34 -9.27 -4.74
CA LEU A 280 -32.70 -7.96 -4.68
C LEU A 280 -32.87 -7.32 -3.30
N LEU A 281 -34.03 -7.50 -2.67
CA LEU A 281 -34.26 -7.04 -1.30
C LEU A 281 -33.37 -7.78 -0.29
N ASP A 282 -33.11 -9.07 -0.51
CA ASP A 282 -32.29 -9.89 0.40
C ASP A 282 -30.80 -9.48 0.43
N VAL A 283 -30.30 -8.75 -0.57
CA VAL A 283 -28.90 -8.25 -0.61
C VAL A 283 -28.74 -6.82 -0.07
N ILE A 284 -29.86 -6.12 0.16
CA ILE A 284 -29.89 -4.77 0.72
C ILE A 284 -29.66 -4.86 2.23
N ALA A 285 -28.74 -4.05 2.76
CA ALA A 285 -28.46 -4.00 4.20
C ALA A 285 -29.19 -2.88 4.93
N LEU A 286 -29.72 -1.89 4.21
CA LEU A 286 -30.65 -0.93 4.81
C LEU A 286 -31.88 -1.65 5.37
N GLU A 287 -32.26 -1.29 6.59
CA GLU A 287 -33.41 -1.86 7.29
C GLU A 287 -34.51 -0.82 7.49
N LYS A 288 -35.76 -1.23 7.32
CA LYS A 288 -36.93 -0.38 7.62
C LYS A 288 -36.94 -0.01 9.12
N ASN A 289 -37.38 1.21 9.42
CA ASN A 289 -37.45 1.83 10.74
C ASN A 289 -36.11 2.08 11.45
N LYS A 290 -34.96 1.82 10.81
CA LYS A 290 -33.64 2.21 11.32
C LYS A 290 -33.25 3.62 10.82
N PRO A 291 -32.32 4.31 11.49
CA PRO A 291 -31.71 5.52 10.95
C PRO A 291 -31.14 5.27 9.55
N PHE A 292 -31.35 6.22 8.65
CA PHE A 292 -30.79 6.13 7.30
C PHE A 292 -29.26 6.18 7.34
N ASN A 293 -28.60 5.43 6.46
CA ASN A 293 -27.15 5.48 6.33
C ASN A 293 -26.77 5.64 4.85
N ILE A 294 -26.17 6.78 4.49
CA ILE A 294 -25.82 7.10 3.10
C ILE A 294 -24.76 6.16 2.51
N LYS A 295 -23.85 5.65 3.34
CA LYS A 295 -22.81 4.71 2.91
C LYS A 295 -23.46 3.38 2.54
N THR A 296 -24.29 2.83 3.44
CA THR A 296 -25.06 1.61 3.18
C THR A 296 -25.96 1.77 1.95
N PHE A 297 -26.63 2.92 1.79
CA PHE A 297 -27.45 3.22 0.61
C PHE A 297 -26.69 3.13 -0.72
N ARG A 298 -25.49 3.73 -0.78
CA ARG A 298 -24.61 3.67 -1.97
C ARG A 298 -24.07 2.26 -2.20
N GLU A 299 -23.69 1.56 -1.13
CA GLU A 299 -23.22 0.18 -1.21
C GLU A 299 -24.33 -0.78 -1.66
N ASP A 300 -25.55 -0.60 -1.19
CA ASP A 300 -26.74 -1.37 -1.59
C ASP A 300 -26.99 -1.22 -3.09
N ALA A 301 -26.86 0.00 -3.63
CA ALA A 301 -26.94 0.22 -5.08
C ALA A 301 -25.88 -0.58 -5.86
N GLU A 302 -24.64 -0.61 -5.36
CA GLU A 302 -23.56 -1.41 -5.96
C GLU A 302 -23.75 -2.92 -5.76
N ARG A 303 -24.35 -3.38 -4.66
CA ARG A 303 -24.69 -4.80 -4.45
C ARG A 303 -25.79 -5.25 -5.40
N ILE A 304 -26.84 -4.46 -5.58
CA ILE A 304 -27.90 -4.67 -6.57
C ILE A 304 -27.30 -4.73 -7.98
N LYS A 305 -26.46 -3.73 -8.32
CA LYS A 305 -25.75 -3.68 -9.60
C LYS A 305 -24.92 -4.94 -9.83
N THR A 306 -24.13 -5.35 -8.84
CA THR A 306 -23.29 -6.55 -8.91
C THR A 306 -24.13 -7.81 -9.08
N LYS A 307 -25.20 -7.97 -8.28
CA LYS A 307 -26.11 -9.12 -8.34
C LYS A 307 -26.72 -9.31 -9.73
N ILE A 308 -27.11 -8.22 -10.39
CA ILE A 308 -27.67 -8.25 -11.74
C ILE A 308 -26.58 -8.43 -12.79
N ALA A 309 -25.45 -7.74 -12.64
CA ALA A 309 -24.31 -7.87 -13.53
C ALA A 309 -23.80 -9.32 -13.61
N ASP A 310 -23.79 -10.05 -12.50
CA ASP A 310 -23.37 -11.45 -12.41
C ASP A 310 -24.31 -12.44 -13.15
N LEU A 311 -25.49 -12.00 -13.55
CA LEU A 311 -26.38 -12.78 -14.43
C LEU A 311 -26.05 -12.59 -15.93
N GLY A 312 -25.01 -11.82 -16.25
CA GLY A 312 -24.57 -11.48 -17.61
C GLY A 312 -24.85 -10.05 -18.04
N TYR A 313 -25.48 -9.20 -17.22
CA TYR A 313 -25.94 -7.86 -17.62
C TYR A 313 -24.88 -6.78 -17.35
N ALA A 314 -23.89 -6.64 -18.23
CA ALA A 314 -22.75 -5.73 -18.01
C ALA A 314 -23.12 -4.24 -17.91
N TYR A 315 -24.14 -3.82 -18.65
CA TYR A 315 -24.52 -2.41 -18.76
C TYR A 315 -25.66 -2.01 -17.83
N VAL A 316 -25.83 -2.74 -16.72
CA VAL A 316 -26.86 -2.43 -15.73
C VAL A 316 -26.64 -1.03 -15.13
N GLN A 317 -27.71 -0.24 -15.12
CA GLN A 317 -27.74 1.05 -14.45
C GLN A 317 -28.66 0.96 -13.24
N VAL A 318 -28.14 1.33 -12.07
CA VAL A 318 -28.92 1.48 -10.84
C VAL A 318 -28.95 2.97 -10.51
N GLN A 319 -30.13 3.56 -10.56
CA GLN A 319 -30.37 4.96 -10.20
C GLN A 319 -31.04 5.00 -8.83
N PRO A 320 -30.26 5.23 -7.76
CA PRO A 320 -30.80 5.31 -6.42
C PRO A 320 -31.37 6.72 -6.18
N ASP A 321 -32.55 6.78 -5.57
CA ASP A 321 -33.32 8.00 -5.30
C ASP A 321 -33.85 7.98 -3.86
N LEU A 322 -33.99 9.16 -3.26
CA LEU A 322 -34.42 9.35 -1.88
C LEU A 322 -35.63 10.27 -1.83
N LYS A 323 -36.76 9.76 -1.36
CA LYS A 323 -37.95 10.57 -1.13
C LYS A 323 -38.06 10.92 0.34
N LYS A 324 -37.63 12.14 0.67
CA LYS A 324 -37.65 12.65 2.05
C LYS A 324 -39.04 13.14 2.43
N ASP A 325 -39.55 12.68 3.56
CA ASP A 325 -40.66 13.27 4.29
C ASP A 325 -40.13 14.01 5.51
N LYS A 326 -40.12 15.34 5.43
CA LYS A 326 -39.60 16.21 6.50
C LYS A 326 -40.49 16.24 7.74
N GLU A 327 -41.81 16.05 7.57
CA GLU A 327 -42.75 16.10 8.70
C GLU A 327 -42.69 14.79 9.50
N ALA A 328 -42.67 13.65 8.80
CA ALA A 328 -42.55 12.33 9.42
C ALA A 328 -41.11 11.98 9.83
N LYS A 329 -40.11 12.79 9.46
CA LYS A 329 -38.67 12.52 9.64
C LYS A 329 -38.29 11.14 9.12
N SER A 330 -38.79 10.84 7.92
CA SER A 330 -38.62 9.54 7.28
C SER A 330 -38.21 9.68 5.83
N VAL A 331 -37.60 8.63 5.28
CA VAL A 331 -37.15 8.61 3.89
C VAL A 331 -37.53 7.28 3.25
N ASP A 332 -38.17 7.35 2.09
CA ASP A 332 -38.31 6.18 1.22
C ASP A 332 -37.11 6.07 0.32
N VAL A 333 -36.53 4.87 0.28
CA VAL A 333 -35.35 4.52 -0.50
C VAL A 333 -35.83 3.84 -1.77
N VAL A 334 -35.49 4.41 -2.93
CA VAL A 334 -35.97 3.91 -4.22
C VAL A 334 -34.79 3.55 -5.11
N TYR A 335 -34.73 2.30 -5.57
CA TYR A 335 -33.73 1.83 -6.54
C TYR A 335 -34.42 1.55 -7.88
N ARG A 336 -34.13 2.37 -8.89
CA ARG A 336 -34.58 2.15 -10.27
C ARG A 336 -33.48 1.46 -11.06
N ILE A 337 -33.82 0.37 -11.72
CA ILE A 337 -32.86 -0.53 -12.33
C ILE A 337 -33.19 -0.73 -13.80
N THR A 338 -32.19 -0.47 -14.65
CA THR A 338 -32.24 -0.74 -16.08
C THR A 338 -31.18 -1.81 -16.40
N PRO A 339 -31.54 -3.10 -16.54
CA PRO A 339 -30.56 -4.18 -16.69
C PRO A 339 -29.76 -4.15 -18.01
N GLY A 340 -30.37 -3.74 -19.12
CA GLY A 340 -29.77 -3.87 -20.45
C GLY A 340 -29.82 -5.30 -21.01
N LYS A 341 -28.95 -5.64 -21.97
CA LYS A 341 -28.84 -6.99 -22.56
C LYS A 341 -27.73 -7.80 -21.89
N LYS A 342 -27.78 -9.13 -22.06
CA LYS A 342 -26.70 -10.02 -21.63
C LYS A 342 -25.48 -9.87 -22.54
N VAL A 343 -24.32 -9.76 -21.93
CA VAL A 343 -23.03 -9.58 -22.60
C VAL A 343 -22.15 -10.79 -22.37
N ARG A 344 -21.49 -11.25 -23.43
CA ARG A 344 -20.44 -12.26 -23.37
C ARG A 344 -19.07 -11.64 -23.56
N ILE A 345 -18.07 -12.24 -22.91
CA ILE A 345 -16.68 -11.88 -23.12
C ILE A 345 -16.23 -12.47 -24.46
N ARG A 346 -15.84 -11.63 -25.40
CA ARG A 346 -15.39 -12.05 -26.73
C ARG A 346 -13.90 -12.37 -26.73
N ASN A 347 -13.07 -11.44 -26.25
CA ASN A 347 -11.63 -11.64 -26.10
C ASN A 347 -11.11 -11.04 -24.80
N VAL A 348 -9.97 -11.57 -24.35
CA VAL A 348 -9.19 -11.03 -23.24
C VAL A 348 -7.79 -10.70 -23.76
N ILE A 349 -7.48 -9.42 -23.85
CA ILE A 349 -6.24 -8.88 -24.41
C ILE A 349 -5.38 -8.41 -23.25
N VAL A 350 -4.20 -9.01 -23.08
CA VAL A 350 -3.24 -8.61 -22.04
C VAL A 350 -2.20 -7.68 -22.67
N SER A 351 -1.85 -6.60 -21.97
CA SER A 351 -0.91 -5.59 -22.43
C SER A 351 -0.08 -5.01 -21.29
N GLY A 352 1.15 -4.60 -21.60
CA GLY A 352 2.10 -4.01 -20.64
C GLY A 352 2.91 -5.02 -19.82
N ASN A 353 2.70 -6.33 -20.02
CA ASN A 353 3.47 -7.41 -19.41
C ASN A 353 4.73 -7.74 -20.24
N ASN A 354 5.68 -6.79 -20.32
CA ASN A 354 6.87 -6.95 -21.16
C ASN A 354 7.84 -8.02 -20.64
N ARG A 355 7.97 -8.15 -19.31
CA ARG A 355 8.80 -9.16 -18.65
C ARG A 355 7.99 -10.39 -18.26
N THR A 356 6.79 -10.20 -17.72
CA THR A 356 5.92 -11.22 -17.15
C THR A 356 5.20 -11.98 -18.26
N LEU A 357 5.29 -13.31 -18.22
CA LEU A 357 4.68 -14.16 -19.22
C LEU A 357 3.15 -13.98 -19.22
N ASP A 358 2.55 -13.91 -20.42
CA ASP A 358 1.10 -13.72 -20.60
C ASP A 358 0.26 -14.77 -19.82
N ARG A 359 0.71 -16.03 -19.78
CA ARG A 359 0.05 -17.09 -18.99
C ARG A 359 -0.04 -16.79 -17.48
N VAL A 360 0.93 -16.07 -16.93
CA VAL A 360 0.97 -15.69 -15.50
C VAL A 360 -0.11 -14.67 -15.19
N VAL A 361 -0.42 -13.79 -16.15
CA VAL A 361 -1.55 -12.86 -16.03
C VAL A 361 -2.86 -13.63 -16.21
N ARG A 362 -2.98 -14.44 -17.27
CA ARG A 362 -4.24 -15.13 -17.61
C ARG A 362 -4.75 -16.10 -16.55
N ARG A 363 -3.85 -16.81 -15.85
CA ARG A 363 -4.26 -17.76 -14.80
C ARG A 363 -4.90 -17.10 -13.57
N GLU A 364 -4.78 -15.78 -13.43
CA GLU A 364 -5.42 -15.01 -12.36
C GLU A 364 -6.73 -14.35 -12.82
N LEU A 365 -7.14 -14.54 -14.09
CA LEU A 365 -8.40 -14.04 -14.63
C LEU A 365 -9.49 -15.11 -14.50
N PHE A 366 -10.63 -14.72 -13.95
CA PHE A 366 -11.81 -15.56 -13.76
C PHE A 366 -12.80 -15.51 -14.93
N LEU A 367 -12.63 -14.55 -15.84
CA LEU A 367 -13.43 -14.43 -17.06
C LEU A 367 -12.62 -14.83 -18.28
N ALA A 368 -13.09 -15.85 -19.00
CA ALA A 368 -12.50 -16.32 -20.24
C ALA A 368 -13.37 -15.96 -21.46
N PRO A 369 -12.80 -15.97 -22.68
CA PRO A 369 -13.58 -15.85 -23.91
C PRO A 369 -14.72 -16.87 -23.97
N GLY A 370 -15.95 -16.40 -24.19
CA GLY A 370 -17.18 -17.18 -24.25
C GLY A 370 -18.07 -17.06 -23.01
N ASP A 371 -17.49 -16.69 -21.86
CA ASP A 371 -18.22 -16.57 -20.60
C ASP A 371 -19.23 -15.42 -20.64
N LEU A 372 -20.29 -15.55 -19.83
CA LEU A 372 -21.17 -14.42 -19.55
C LEU A 372 -20.42 -13.43 -18.66
N TYR A 373 -20.69 -12.15 -18.83
CA TYR A 373 -20.13 -11.12 -17.97
C TYR A 373 -20.51 -11.38 -16.49
N SER A 374 -19.54 -11.26 -15.60
CA SER A 374 -19.77 -11.15 -14.16
C SER A 374 -18.92 -10.02 -13.61
N LEU A 375 -19.55 -9.11 -12.87
CA LEU A 375 -18.83 -8.01 -12.22
C LEU A 375 -18.02 -8.53 -11.03
N SER A 376 -18.51 -9.56 -10.34
CA SER A 376 -17.78 -10.25 -9.27
C SER A 376 -16.50 -10.88 -9.80
N ASP A 377 -16.57 -11.68 -10.86
CA ASP A 377 -15.38 -12.31 -11.45
C ASP A 377 -14.39 -11.28 -12.02
N LEU A 378 -14.88 -10.17 -12.58
CA LEU A 378 -14.03 -9.06 -13.04
C LEU A 378 -13.29 -8.38 -11.89
N LYS A 379 -13.99 -8.07 -10.80
CA LYS A 379 -13.40 -7.49 -9.57
C LYS A 379 -12.41 -8.47 -8.95
N ASP A 380 -12.76 -9.75 -8.86
CA ASP A 380 -11.89 -10.78 -8.31
C ASP A 380 -10.63 -11.00 -9.17
N SER A 381 -10.75 -10.89 -10.50
CA SER A 381 -9.61 -10.96 -11.43
C SER A 381 -8.62 -9.81 -11.18
N ARG A 382 -9.14 -8.57 -11.07
CA ARG A 382 -8.33 -7.39 -10.74
C ARG A 382 -7.65 -7.56 -9.37
N ASN A 383 -8.40 -7.99 -8.37
CA ASN A 383 -7.87 -8.21 -7.03
C ASN A 383 -6.82 -9.34 -7.00
N ALA A 384 -7.03 -10.43 -7.75
CA ALA A 384 -6.08 -11.53 -7.85
C ALA A 384 -4.77 -11.07 -8.50
N LEU A 385 -4.84 -10.33 -9.61
CA LEU A 385 -3.67 -9.71 -10.24
C LEU A 385 -2.95 -8.76 -9.29
N GLY A 386 -3.66 -7.90 -8.58
CA GLY A 386 -3.07 -7.01 -7.57
C GLY A 386 -2.35 -7.77 -6.45
N ARG A 387 -2.95 -8.85 -5.93
CA ARG A 387 -2.37 -9.70 -4.88
C ARG A 387 -1.07 -10.39 -5.29
N THR A 388 -0.80 -10.56 -6.59
CA THR A 388 0.50 -11.12 -7.04
C THR A 388 1.67 -10.20 -6.67
N GLY A 389 1.44 -8.89 -6.59
CA GLY A 389 2.48 -7.88 -6.40
C GLY A 389 3.50 -7.85 -7.54
N TYR A 390 3.13 -8.29 -8.74
CA TYR A 390 3.98 -8.20 -9.95
C TYR A 390 3.80 -6.87 -10.70
N PHE A 391 2.73 -6.16 -10.40
CA PHE A 391 2.28 -4.96 -11.12
C PHE A 391 2.07 -3.81 -10.14
N GLU A 392 2.54 -2.62 -10.50
CA GLU A 392 2.31 -1.37 -9.77
C GLU A 392 0.86 -0.93 -9.94
N SER A 393 0.34 -1.07 -11.16
CA SER A 393 -1.06 -0.87 -11.49
C SER A 393 -1.56 -1.98 -12.40
N ASN A 394 -2.81 -2.37 -12.18
CA ASN A 394 -3.53 -3.29 -13.06
C ASN A 394 -4.94 -2.73 -13.27
N THR A 395 -5.28 -2.52 -14.54
CA THR A 395 -6.60 -2.04 -14.94
C THR A 395 -7.17 -3.04 -15.92
N ILE A 396 -8.45 -3.37 -15.74
CA ILE A 396 -9.19 -4.18 -16.71
C ILE A 396 -10.19 -3.22 -17.33
N GLU A 397 -9.92 -2.77 -18.55
CA GLU A 397 -10.83 -1.91 -19.31
C GLU A 397 -11.87 -2.77 -20.03
N GLU A 398 -13.13 -2.39 -19.87
CA GLU A 398 -14.27 -3.04 -20.51
C GLU A 398 -14.55 -2.34 -21.85
N LYS A 399 -14.05 -2.92 -22.94
CA LYS A 399 -14.24 -2.37 -24.29
C LYS A 399 -15.51 -2.96 -24.92
N ARG A 400 -16.57 -2.17 -24.94
CA ARG A 400 -17.82 -2.50 -25.65
C ARG A 400 -17.56 -2.67 -27.15
N ILE A 401 -18.00 -3.79 -27.70
CA ILE A 401 -17.94 -4.08 -29.14
C ILE A 401 -19.32 -3.88 -29.76
N ASP A 402 -20.36 -4.44 -29.13
CA ASP A 402 -21.76 -4.26 -29.49
C ASP A 402 -22.65 -4.32 -28.22
N ASP A 403 -23.94 -4.65 -28.34
CA ASP A 403 -24.84 -4.74 -27.18
C ASP A 403 -24.70 -6.04 -26.39
N GLU A 404 -24.12 -7.09 -26.98
CA GLU A 404 -24.09 -8.46 -26.47
C GLU A 404 -22.66 -9.01 -26.34
N SER A 405 -21.64 -8.25 -26.77
CA SER A 405 -20.24 -8.63 -26.68
C SER A 405 -19.33 -7.50 -26.22
N MET A 406 -18.32 -7.87 -25.41
CA MET A 406 -17.23 -6.97 -25.01
C MET A 406 -15.88 -7.67 -25.08
N ASP A 407 -14.82 -6.89 -25.27
CA ASP A 407 -13.46 -7.32 -25.02
C ASP A 407 -13.00 -6.78 -23.65
N LEU A 408 -12.21 -7.58 -22.93
CA LEU A 408 -11.50 -7.14 -21.73
C LEU A 408 -10.06 -6.82 -22.09
N ILE A 409 -9.63 -5.58 -21.85
CA ILE A 409 -8.24 -5.16 -22.05
C ILE A 409 -7.58 -5.07 -20.67
N VAL A 410 -6.76 -6.07 -20.36
CA VAL A 410 -5.96 -6.12 -19.14
C VAL A 410 -4.69 -5.32 -19.39
N GLN A 411 -4.66 -4.10 -18.86
CA GLN A 411 -3.50 -3.23 -18.89
C GLN A 411 -2.74 -3.35 -17.57
N THR A 412 -1.48 -3.80 -17.64
CA THR A 412 -0.61 -3.94 -16.48
C THR A 412 0.60 -3.03 -16.61
N LYS A 413 0.96 -2.35 -15.53
CA LYS A 413 2.26 -1.67 -15.39
C LYS A 413 3.13 -2.52 -14.48
N GLU A 414 4.17 -3.14 -15.01
CA GLU A 414 5.03 -4.03 -14.22
C GLU A 414 5.78 -3.29 -13.12
N ALA A 415 5.78 -3.88 -11.92
CA ALA A 415 6.57 -3.40 -10.79
C ALA A 415 7.93 -4.11 -10.71
N PRO A 416 8.93 -3.47 -10.08
CA PRO A 416 10.10 -4.19 -9.59
C PRO A 416 9.69 -5.29 -8.60
N THR A 417 9.96 -6.54 -8.94
CA THR A 417 9.60 -7.70 -8.09
C THR A 417 10.75 -8.19 -7.21
N GLY A 418 11.98 -7.79 -7.57
CA GLY A 418 13.17 -7.98 -6.76
C GLY A 418 13.17 -7.04 -5.56
N ASN A 419 13.44 -7.59 -4.38
CA ASN A 419 13.60 -6.83 -3.15
C ASN A 419 14.80 -7.34 -2.35
N ILE A 420 15.47 -6.41 -1.69
CA ILE A 420 16.49 -6.68 -0.68
C ILE A 420 15.92 -6.16 0.64
N GLN A 421 15.74 -7.06 1.60
CA GLN A 421 15.24 -6.74 2.93
C GLN A 421 16.39 -6.90 3.91
N LEU A 422 16.66 -5.83 4.65
CA LEU A 422 17.55 -5.83 5.80
C LEU A 422 16.67 -5.72 7.04
N GLY A 423 16.63 -6.78 7.83
CA GLY A 423 15.89 -6.85 9.09
C GLY A 423 16.85 -6.84 10.28
N GLY A 424 16.42 -6.18 11.34
CA GLY A 424 17.07 -6.19 12.63
C GLY A 424 16.04 -6.47 13.70
N GLY A 425 16.38 -7.32 14.66
CA GLY A 425 15.57 -7.60 15.82
C GLY A 425 16.43 -7.62 17.07
N TYR A 426 15.80 -7.41 18.22
CA TYR A 426 16.41 -7.70 19.50
C TYR A 426 15.36 -8.41 20.34
N GLY A 427 15.76 -9.47 21.02
CA GLY A 427 14.89 -10.20 21.93
C GLY A 427 15.63 -10.59 23.19
N SER A 428 14.90 -10.66 24.31
CA SER A 428 15.45 -11.05 25.61
C SER A 428 16.11 -12.43 25.60
N PHE A 429 15.58 -13.36 24.80
CA PHE A 429 16.11 -14.73 24.70
C PHE A 429 17.09 -14.94 23.54
N GLY A 430 16.71 -14.51 22.33
CA GLY A 430 17.52 -14.73 21.11
C GLY A 430 18.65 -13.70 20.90
N GLY A 431 18.68 -12.63 21.70
CA GLY A 431 19.65 -11.55 21.57
C GLY A 431 19.43 -10.72 20.30
N ILE A 432 20.52 -10.15 19.77
CA ILE A 432 20.48 -9.36 18.53
C ILE A 432 20.29 -10.29 17.35
N LEU A 433 19.24 -10.04 16.56
CA LEU A 433 18.93 -10.69 15.30
C LEU A 433 19.29 -9.77 14.14
N VAL A 434 20.06 -10.28 13.18
CA VAL A 434 20.29 -9.63 11.89
C VAL A 434 19.79 -10.58 10.80
N SER A 435 18.92 -10.08 9.93
CA SER A 435 18.42 -10.82 8.78
C SER A 435 18.65 -10.04 7.48
N VAL A 436 19.10 -10.76 6.46
CA VAL A 436 19.25 -10.27 5.10
C VAL A 436 18.48 -11.23 4.19
N ALA A 437 17.46 -10.74 3.54
CA ALA A 437 16.69 -11.52 2.57
C ALA A 437 16.76 -10.86 1.20
N ILE A 438 17.17 -11.61 0.19
CA ILE A 438 17.16 -11.18 -1.21
C ILE A 438 16.14 -12.07 -1.91
N SER A 439 15.10 -11.50 -2.49
CA SER A 439 14.08 -12.28 -3.17
C SER A 439 13.57 -11.61 -4.43
N ASP A 440 13.23 -12.41 -5.44
CA ASP A 440 12.44 -11.98 -6.59
C ASP A 440 11.22 -12.89 -6.71
N ARG A 441 10.04 -12.32 -6.49
CA ARG A 441 8.75 -13.02 -6.52
C ARG A 441 8.28 -13.41 -7.93
N ASN A 442 8.95 -12.93 -8.97
CA ASN A 442 8.61 -13.14 -10.37
C ASN A 442 9.88 -13.26 -11.22
N ILE A 443 10.78 -14.17 -10.83
CA ILE A 443 12.07 -14.33 -11.50
C ILE A 443 11.85 -14.61 -12.99
N PHE A 444 12.53 -13.85 -13.85
CA PHE A 444 12.38 -13.90 -15.31
C PHE A 444 10.92 -13.77 -15.82
N GLY A 445 10.02 -13.17 -15.04
CA GLY A 445 8.61 -13.03 -15.41
C GLY A 445 7.79 -14.32 -15.36
N SER A 446 8.31 -15.37 -14.73
CA SER A 446 7.72 -16.73 -14.75
C SER A 446 6.62 -16.96 -13.70
N GLY A 447 6.41 -16.02 -12.78
CA GLY A 447 5.60 -16.19 -11.58
C GLY A 447 6.23 -17.11 -10.52
N ILE A 448 7.50 -17.49 -10.69
CA ILE A 448 8.29 -18.26 -9.72
C ILE A 448 8.99 -17.27 -8.78
N ASN A 449 8.91 -17.57 -7.48
CA ASN A 449 9.63 -16.85 -6.43
C ASN A 449 10.96 -17.55 -6.16
N VAL A 450 12.05 -16.78 -6.13
CA VAL A 450 13.38 -17.24 -5.74
C VAL A 450 13.88 -16.33 -4.63
N GLY A 451 14.37 -16.91 -3.53
CA GLY A 451 14.83 -16.16 -2.38
C GLY A 451 16.04 -16.78 -1.69
N LEU A 452 16.96 -15.92 -1.25
CA LEU A 452 18.06 -16.25 -0.34
C LEU A 452 17.79 -15.52 0.98
N ASN A 453 17.69 -16.27 2.08
CA ASN A 453 17.53 -15.72 3.42
C ASN A 453 18.76 -16.06 4.25
N LEU A 454 19.36 -15.04 4.85
CA LEU A 454 20.50 -15.15 5.75
C LEU A 454 20.11 -14.53 7.08
N GLU A 455 19.99 -15.33 8.11
CA GLU A 455 19.58 -14.90 9.44
C GLU A 455 20.63 -15.34 10.47
N ARG A 456 20.98 -14.43 11.38
CA ARG A 456 21.87 -14.74 12.50
C ARG A 456 21.42 -13.99 13.74
N SER A 457 21.19 -14.72 14.81
CA SER A 457 21.00 -14.25 16.17
C SER A 457 22.15 -14.71 17.07
N GLN A 458 22.07 -14.46 18.38
CA GLN A 458 23.07 -14.98 19.32
C GLN A 458 22.96 -16.50 19.50
N ARG A 459 21.76 -17.07 19.38
CA ARG A 459 21.49 -18.51 19.57
C ARG A 459 21.17 -19.28 18.30
N THR A 460 20.90 -18.60 17.19
CA THR A 460 20.45 -19.26 15.95
C THR A 460 21.15 -18.66 14.74
N SER A 461 21.51 -19.49 13.78
CA SER A 461 21.80 -19.05 12.41
C SER A 461 21.00 -19.87 11.45
N ASN A 462 20.48 -19.23 10.39
CA ASN A 462 19.68 -19.88 9.37
C ASN A 462 20.00 -19.28 8.01
N TYR A 463 20.54 -20.11 7.12
CA TYR A 463 20.87 -19.75 5.75
C TYR A 463 20.04 -20.63 4.83
N SER A 464 19.11 -20.06 4.06
CA SER A 464 18.25 -20.83 3.18
C SER A 464 18.15 -20.24 1.79
N PHE A 465 18.18 -21.11 0.79
CA PHE A 465 17.80 -20.81 -0.58
C PHE A 465 16.46 -21.47 -0.87
N ASN A 466 15.52 -20.70 -1.41
CA ASN A 466 14.13 -21.10 -1.58
C ASN A 466 13.69 -20.81 -3.02
N ILE A 467 13.02 -21.79 -3.62
CA ILE A 467 12.28 -21.63 -4.87
C ILE A 467 10.84 -22.02 -4.59
N SER A 468 9.88 -21.19 -4.98
CA SER A 468 8.47 -21.55 -4.90
C SER A 468 7.69 -21.09 -6.12
N ASN A 469 6.73 -21.91 -6.54
CA ASN A 469 5.77 -21.55 -7.57
C ASN A 469 4.37 -21.60 -6.95
N PRO A 470 3.68 -20.45 -6.80
CA PRO A 470 2.35 -20.41 -6.19
C PRO A 470 1.27 -21.08 -7.05
N ARG A 471 1.52 -21.30 -8.34
CA ARG A 471 0.58 -21.83 -9.35
C ARG A 471 1.29 -22.83 -10.26
N LEU A 472 1.62 -24.01 -9.72
CA LEU A 472 2.20 -25.10 -10.50
C LEU A 472 1.27 -25.46 -11.65
N ASN A 473 1.83 -25.45 -12.86
CA ASN A 473 1.10 -25.72 -14.10
C ASN A 473 -0.21 -24.90 -14.21
N ASP A 474 -0.17 -23.66 -13.74
CA ASP A 474 -1.28 -22.70 -13.79
C ASP A 474 -2.57 -23.20 -13.10
N SER A 475 -2.42 -24.00 -12.02
CA SER A 475 -3.51 -24.56 -11.21
C SER A 475 -3.54 -23.99 -9.77
N ASP A 476 -4.46 -24.47 -8.92
CA ASP A 476 -4.50 -24.17 -7.48
C ASP A 476 -3.46 -24.94 -6.65
N PHE A 477 -2.58 -25.72 -7.30
CA PHE A 477 -1.42 -26.32 -6.66
C PHE A 477 -0.26 -25.34 -6.58
N SER A 478 0.42 -25.32 -5.44
CA SER A 478 1.69 -24.62 -5.26
C SER A 478 2.83 -25.61 -5.06
N GLY A 479 4.05 -25.21 -5.38
CA GLY A 479 5.26 -26.00 -5.22
C GLY A 479 6.30 -25.21 -4.46
N ASN A 480 7.05 -25.88 -3.60
CA ASN A 480 8.22 -25.31 -2.96
C ASN A 480 9.39 -26.28 -2.99
N PHE A 481 10.58 -25.69 -3.01
CA PHE A 481 11.85 -26.36 -2.86
C PHE A 481 12.74 -25.45 -2.00
N SER A 482 13.39 -26.01 -0.99
CA SER A 482 14.31 -25.28 -0.13
C SER A 482 15.58 -26.10 0.09
N VAL A 483 16.69 -25.40 0.21
CA VAL A 483 17.94 -25.92 0.77
C VAL A 483 18.31 -25.00 1.91
N PHE A 484 18.56 -25.57 3.08
CA PHE A 484 18.83 -24.80 4.28
C PHE A 484 20.01 -25.35 5.05
N ASN A 485 20.74 -24.45 5.70
CA ASN A 485 21.74 -24.75 6.71
C ASN A 485 21.39 -23.92 7.95
N SER A 486 21.08 -24.60 9.04
CA SER A 486 20.67 -23.96 10.29
C SER A 486 21.49 -24.48 11.45
N SER A 487 21.84 -23.61 12.40
CA SER A 487 22.46 -23.99 13.66
C SER A 487 21.68 -23.35 14.81
N THR A 488 21.35 -24.14 15.84
CA THR A 488 20.61 -23.70 17.02
C THR A 488 21.34 -24.12 18.29
N GLU A 489 21.63 -23.14 19.14
CA GLU A 489 22.24 -23.30 20.45
C GLU A 489 21.15 -23.45 21.52
N TYR A 490 21.07 -24.64 22.08
CA TYR A 490 20.29 -24.95 23.27
C TYR A 490 21.16 -24.76 24.51
N ASP A 491 20.55 -24.81 25.70
CA ASP A 491 21.28 -24.53 26.95
C ASP A 491 22.45 -25.48 27.19
N SER A 492 22.38 -26.72 26.69
CA SER A 492 23.39 -27.75 26.98
C SER A 492 23.98 -28.44 25.74
N TYR A 493 23.60 -28.01 24.53
CA TYR A 493 24.12 -28.54 23.25
C TYR A 493 23.78 -27.63 22.08
N THR A 494 24.53 -27.75 20.99
CA THR A 494 24.24 -27.11 19.71
C THR A 494 23.83 -28.16 18.68
N THR A 495 22.77 -27.88 17.90
CA THR A 495 22.39 -28.71 16.74
C THR A 495 22.68 -27.94 15.45
N SER A 496 23.44 -28.55 14.55
CA SER A 496 23.66 -28.04 13.20
C SER A 496 23.01 -28.96 12.17
N SER A 497 22.20 -28.38 11.29
CA SER A 497 21.35 -29.11 10.33
C SER A 497 21.58 -28.59 8.92
N LEU A 498 22.00 -29.47 8.02
CA LEU A 498 22.02 -29.21 6.58
C LEU A 498 20.95 -30.07 5.91
N GLY A 499 20.00 -29.43 5.24
CA GLY A 499 18.86 -30.13 4.69
C GLY A 499 18.27 -29.54 3.42
N THR A 500 17.34 -30.29 2.86
CA THR A 500 16.51 -29.89 1.73
C THR A 500 15.07 -30.30 1.98
N SER A 501 14.15 -29.50 1.48
CA SER A 501 12.73 -29.80 1.49
C SER A 501 12.14 -29.58 0.10
N VAL A 502 11.15 -30.40 -0.22
CA VAL A 502 10.31 -30.24 -1.40
C VAL A 502 8.87 -30.46 -0.98
N GLY A 503 7.95 -29.67 -1.50
CA GLY A 503 6.55 -29.85 -1.14
C GLY A 503 5.58 -29.27 -2.14
N VAL A 504 4.36 -29.75 -2.04
CA VAL A 504 3.21 -29.33 -2.84
C VAL A 504 2.10 -28.88 -1.91
N GLY A 505 1.58 -27.68 -2.16
CA GLY A 505 0.40 -27.16 -1.50
C GLY A 505 -0.82 -27.19 -2.43
N HIS A 506 -2.01 -27.18 -1.85
CA HIS A 506 -3.25 -27.03 -2.59
C HIS A 506 -4.23 -26.15 -1.82
N ARG A 507 -4.80 -25.15 -2.48
CA ARG A 507 -5.87 -24.31 -1.89
C ARG A 507 -7.23 -24.90 -2.25
N PHE A 508 -7.89 -25.56 -1.29
CA PHE A 508 -9.19 -26.21 -1.53
C PHE A 508 -10.34 -25.20 -1.65
N ASN A 509 -10.27 -24.10 -0.90
CA ASN A 509 -11.18 -22.97 -1.00
C ASN A 509 -10.52 -21.73 -0.36
N ARG A 510 -11.28 -20.66 -0.18
CA ARG A 510 -10.77 -19.38 0.38
C ARG A 510 -10.27 -19.45 1.82
N TYR A 511 -10.62 -20.49 2.59
CA TYR A 511 -10.23 -20.65 4.00
C TYR A 511 -9.36 -21.88 4.25
N TRP A 512 -9.54 -22.95 3.47
CA TRP A 512 -8.82 -24.21 3.61
C TRP A 512 -7.67 -24.35 2.62
N SER A 513 -6.49 -24.67 3.16
CA SER A 513 -5.31 -25.08 2.39
C SER A 513 -4.72 -26.36 2.97
N GLY A 514 -4.12 -27.17 2.10
CA GLY A 514 -3.37 -28.36 2.47
C GLY A 514 -1.95 -28.30 1.93
N TYR A 515 -1.05 -29.01 2.59
CA TYR A 515 0.35 -29.12 2.20
C TYR A 515 0.87 -30.54 2.44
N MET A 516 1.66 -31.03 1.49
CA MET A 516 2.41 -32.27 1.63
C MET A 516 3.86 -32.01 1.25
N GLY A 517 4.79 -32.33 2.14
CA GLY A 517 6.21 -32.08 1.95
C GLY A 517 7.07 -33.29 2.30
N TYR A 518 8.21 -33.40 1.65
CA TYR A 518 9.29 -34.31 1.99
C TYR A 518 10.49 -33.49 2.46
N ASN A 519 11.09 -33.87 3.58
CA ASN A 519 12.27 -33.23 4.15
C ASN A 519 13.38 -34.25 4.34
N TYR A 520 14.60 -33.85 3.99
CA TYR A 520 15.81 -34.59 4.32
C TYR A 520 16.80 -33.64 5.00
N SER A 521 17.36 -34.02 6.14
CA SER A 521 18.44 -33.28 6.79
C SER A 521 19.48 -34.21 7.42
N LYS A 522 20.73 -33.78 7.43
CA LYS A 522 21.78 -34.32 8.30
C LYS A 522 21.93 -33.39 9.49
N ASN A 523 21.95 -33.96 10.68
CA ASN A 523 21.94 -33.21 11.92
C ASN A 523 23.10 -33.67 12.80
N ASP A 524 23.96 -32.74 13.16
CA ASP A 524 25.16 -32.95 13.96
C ASP A 524 25.02 -32.24 15.31
N TYR A 525 25.40 -32.91 16.38
CA TYR A 525 25.46 -32.32 17.72
C TYR A 525 26.89 -31.84 18.03
N SER A 526 27.02 -30.64 18.59
CA SER A 526 28.27 -30.07 19.10
C SER A 526 28.06 -29.38 20.45
N ASP A 527 29.15 -28.92 21.07
CA ASP A 527 29.13 -28.15 22.32
C ASP A 527 28.29 -28.79 23.44
N ILE A 528 28.30 -30.13 23.47
CA ILE A 528 27.59 -30.94 24.45
C ILE A 528 28.31 -30.76 25.79
N ASP A 529 27.59 -30.39 26.85
CA ASP A 529 28.17 -30.30 28.19
C ASP A 529 28.85 -31.64 28.55
N SER A 530 30.14 -31.56 28.88
CA SER A 530 31.05 -32.71 29.08
C SER A 530 30.73 -33.63 30.26
N THR A 531 29.58 -33.45 30.91
CA THR A 531 29.20 -34.10 32.17
C THR A 531 28.14 -35.20 32.03
N THR A 532 27.80 -35.57 30.80
CA THR A 532 26.69 -36.47 30.38
C THR A 532 26.96 -37.98 30.55
N SER A 533 27.77 -38.40 31.51
CA SER A 533 28.10 -39.84 31.73
C SER A 533 26.91 -40.73 32.11
N THR A 534 25.76 -40.14 32.47
CA THR A 534 24.54 -40.84 32.92
C THR A 534 23.37 -40.76 31.93
N LEU A 535 23.49 -39.99 30.85
CA LEU A 535 22.43 -39.84 29.84
C LEU A 535 22.49 -40.93 28.77
N ASP A 536 21.36 -41.18 28.11
CA ASP A 536 21.33 -42.09 26.96
C ASP A 536 22.25 -41.55 25.84
N PRO A 537 23.30 -42.30 25.44
CA PRO A 537 24.21 -41.88 24.37
C PRO A 537 23.49 -41.59 23.03
N ARG A 538 22.30 -42.16 22.82
CA ARG A 538 21.48 -41.91 21.62
C ARG A 538 20.99 -40.46 21.54
N TYR A 539 20.91 -39.71 22.64
CA TYR A 539 20.44 -38.33 22.62
C TYR A 539 21.31 -37.39 21.79
N TYR A 540 22.61 -37.67 21.70
CA TYR A 540 23.58 -36.84 20.96
C TYR A 540 24.20 -37.53 19.75
N ALA A 541 23.61 -38.64 19.31
CA ALA A 541 24.06 -39.29 18.10
C ALA A 541 23.69 -38.43 16.89
N ASN A 542 24.66 -38.11 16.04
CA ASN A 542 24.39 -37.47 14.76
C ASN A 542 23.44 -38.37 13.94
N TYR A 543 22.50 -37.76 13.24
CA TYR A 543 21.43 -38.51 12.58
C TYR A 543 21.00 -37.86 11.28
N ALA A 544 20.69 -38.70 10.29
CA ALA A 544 19.94 -38.31 9.13
C ALA A 544 18.44 -38.38 9.45
N LYS A 545 17.70 -37.30 9.16
CA LYS A 545 16.24 -37.29 9.19
C LYS A 545 15.72 -37.30 7.77
N SER A 546 14.85 -38.26 7.47
CA SER A 546 14.05 -38.28 6.24
C SER A 546 12.59 -38.39 6.67
N SER A 547 11.79 -37.38 6.34
CA SER A 547 10.41 -37.28 6.82
C SER A 547 9.41 -36.80 5.76
N VAL A 548 8.17 -37.25 5.89
CA VAL A 548 7.01 -36.73 5.15
C VAL A 548 6.12 -35.95 6.10
N ILE A 549 5.76 -34.74 5.71
CA ILE A 549 4.86 -33.86 6.45
C ILE A 549 3.57 -33.72 5.66
N ALA A 550 2.43 -33.91 6.32
CA ALA A 550 1.11 -33.55 5.81
C ALA A 550 0.48 -32.53 6.76
N SER A 551 0.00 -31.41 6.23
CA SER A 551 -0.68 -30.40 7.02
C SER A 551 -1.93 -29.85 6.36
N ALA A 552 -2.86 -29.36 7.19
CA ALA A 552 -4.06 -28.67 6.77
C ALA A 552 -4.24 -27.42 7.63
N THR A 553 -4.54 -26.30 6.98
CA THR A 553 -4.74 -25.00 7.61
C THR A 553 -6.10 -24.44 7.23
N PHE A 554 -6.83 -23.96 8.22
CA PHE A 554 -8.04 -23.18 8.10
C PHE A 554 -7.80 -21.79 8.68
N ASP A 555 -8.11 -20.75 7.93
CA ASP A 555 -8.04 -19.37 8.42
C ASP A 555 -9.18 -18.54 7.81
N ASN A 556 -10.06 -18.01 8.66
CA ASN A 556 -11.10 -17.05 8.27
C ASN A 556 -11.01 -15.74 9.08
N THR A 557 -9.82 -15.42 9.60
CA THR A 557 -9.60 -14.18 10.34
C THR A 557 -9.73 -12.95 9.45
N ASP A 558 -10.19 -11.85 10.04
CA ASP A 558 -10.52 -10.60 9.35
C ASP A 558 -9.29 -9.72 9.05
N ASP A 559 -8.27 -9.77 9.89
CA ASP A 559 -7.01 -9.03 9.72
C ASP A 559 -5.82 -9.93 10.06
N PHE A 560 -4.79 -9.91 9.22
CA PHE A 560 -3.59 -10.75 9.42
C PHE A 560 -2.80 -10.38 10.68
N TYR A 561 -2.77 -9.10 11.04
CA TYR A 561 -1.94 -8.52 12.09
C TYR A 561 -2.66 -8.40 13.43
N VAL A 562 -3.90 -7.91 13.41
CA VAL A 562 -4.75 -7.72 14.59
C VAL A 562 -6.11 -8.37 14.33
N PRO A 563 -6.21 -9.72 14.28
CA PRO A 563 -7.48 -10.39 14.12
C PRO A 563 -8.47 -9.96 15.21
N ARG A 564 -9.65 -9.52 14.81
CA ARG A 564 -10.77 -9.17 15.70
C ARG A 564 -11.86 -10.23 15.64
N GLU A 565 -12.08 -10.84 14.49
CA GLU A 565 -13.11 -11.87 14.32
C GLU A 565 -12.53 -13.09 13.59
N GLY A 566 -13.04 -14.27 13.92
CA GLY A 566 -12.72 -15.52 13.21
C GLY A 566 -11.82 -16.47 13.98
N ILE A 567 -11.40 -17.52 13.27
CA ILE A 567 -10.66 -18.66 13.79
C ILE A 567 -9.50 -18.96 12.85
N SER A 568 -8.34 -19.26 13.43
CA SER A 568 -7.22 -19.89 12.75
C SER A 568 -6.95 -21.26 13.34
N PHE A 569 -6.74 -22.25 12.49
CA PHE A 569 -6.46 -23.62 12.88
C PHE A 569 -5.43 -24.22 11.93
N SER A 570 -4.41 -24.89 12.47
CA SER A 570 -3.44 -25.64 11.66
C SER A 570 -3.09 -26.94 12.35
N GLN A 571 -3.17 -28.04 11.61
CA GLN A 571 -2.75 -29.36 12.01
C GLN A 571 -1.64 -29.83 11.08
N SER A 572 -0.53 -30.30 11.65
CA SER A 572 0.60 -30.87 10.91
C SER A 572 0.99 -32.21 11.50
N ILE A 573 1.25 -33.20 10.65
CA ILE A 573 1.72 -34.54 11.02
C ILE A 573 2.98 -34.82 10.22
N GLU A 574 4.08 -35.09 10.90
CA GLU A 574 5.38 -35.48 10.35
C GLU A 574 5.66 -36.96 10.70
N LYS A 575 5.92 -37.79 9.68
CA LYS A 575 6.45 -39.15 9.86
C LYS A 575 7.91 -39.16 9.42
N ALA A 576 8.82 -39.31 10.36
CA ALA A 576 10.23 -39.64 10.10
C ALA A 576 10.41 -41.17 9.99
N GLY A 577 11.49 -41.60 9.35
CA GLY A 577 11.83 -43.02 9.17
C GLY A 577 11.58 -43.57 7.77
N VAL A 578 11.35 -42.69 6.77
CA VAL A 578 11.15 -43.09 5.36
C VAL A 578 12.46 -43.24 4.57
N GLY A 579 13.61 -43.28 5.27
CA GLY A 579 14.94 -43.41 4.66
C GLY A 579 16.11 -42.79 5.45
N GLY A 580 15.92 -42.43 6.73
CA GLY A 580 16.95 -41.88 7.61
C GLY A 580 17.01 -42.62 8.94
N ASP A 581 17.91 -42.21 9.83
CA ASP A 581 18.14 -42.85 11.13
C ASP A 581 17.03 -42.54 12.14
N ALA A 582 16.48 -41.31 12.10
CA ALA A 582 15.37 -40.92 12.97
C ALA A 582 14.05 -41.59 12.53
N ASP A 583 13.31 -42.15 13.48
CA ASP A 583 12.02 -42.80 13.28
C ASP A 583 11.04 -42.42 14.39
N PHE A 584 10.13 -41.51 14.07
CA PHE A 584 9.12 -40.97 14.97
C PHE A 584 7.91 -40.45 14.19
N ILE A 585 6.81 -40.21 14.92
CA ILE A 585 5.66 -39.45 14.42
C ILE A 585 5.54 -38.19 15.27
N LYS A 586 5.47 -37.01 14.64
CA LYS A 586 5.23 -35.73 15.32
C LYS A 586 3.93 -35.12 14.84
N SER A 587 3.10 -34.69 15.77
CA SER A 587 1.87 -33.94 15.53
C SER A 587 2.02 -32.55 16.14
N ARG A 588 1.65 -31.52 15.39
CA ARG A 588 1.58 -30.12 15.86
C ARG A 588 0.22 -29.55 15.53
N THR A 589 -0.46 -29.04 16.54
CA THR A 589 -1.77 -28.39 16.43
C THR A 589 -1.65 -26.97 16.95
N THR A 590 -2.12 -26.00 16.17
CA THR A 590 -2.26 -24.61 16.62
C THR A 590 -3.69 -24.15 16.39
N PHE A 591 -4.26 -23.48 17.37
CA PHE A 591 -5.62 -22.96 17.33
C PHE A 591 -5.65 -21.51 17.85
N GLY A 592 -6.36 -20.64 17.16
CA GLY A 592 -6.63 -19.26 17.54
C GLY A 592 -8.10 -18.95 17.32
N ALA A 593 -8.74 -18.32 18.30
CA ALA A 593 -10.10 -17.79 18.17
C ALA A 593 -10.11 -16.34 18.64
N TYR A 594 -10.76 -15.49 17.86
CA TYR A 594 -10.77 -14.04 18.04
C TYR A 594 -12.20 -13.52 18.03
N GLN A 595 -12.54 -12.73 19.04
CA GLN A 595 -13.86 -12.13 19.19
C GLN A 595 -13.75 -10.67 19.59
N GLY A 596 -14.09 -9.79 18.66
CA GLY A 596 -14.31 -8.37 18.90
C GLY A 596 -15.60 -8.17 19.68
N LEU A 597 -15.57 -7.32 20.70
CA LEU A 597 -16.71 -7.02 21.56
C LEU A 597 -17.27 -5.60 21.33
N GLN A 598 -16.76 -4.86 20.34
CA GLN A 598 -17.20 -3.49 20.04
C GLN A 598 -18.71 -3.38 19.82
N LYS A 599 -19.34 -4.36 19.15
CA LYS A 599 -20.80 -4.39 18.94
C LYS A 599 -21.61 -4.56 20.24
N LEU A 600 -20.99 -5.06 21.31
CA LEU A 600 -21.62 -5.34 22.61
C LEU A 600 -21.30 -4.28 23.67
N THR A 601 -20.12 -3.66 23.59
CA THR A 601 -19.60 -2.76 24.62
C THR A 601 -19.36 -1.34 24.15
N ASP A 602 -19.53 -1.04 22.86
CA ASP A 602 -19.14 0.20 22.18
C ASP A 602 -17.63 0.52 22.22
N PHE A 603 -16.86 -0.16 23.06
CA PHE A 603 -15.39 -0.12 23.11
C PHE A 603 -14.75 -1.18 22.21
N ASP A 604 -13.65 -0.82 21.53
CA ASP A 604 -12.81 -1.75 20.75
C ASP A 604 -12.05 -2.73 21.66
N LEU A 605 -12.74 -3.74 22.15
CA LEU A 605 -12.15 -4.82 22.93
C LEU A 605 -12.03 -6.08 22.08
N ILE A 606 -10.91 -6.79 22.19
CA ILE A 606 -10.70 -8.07 21.52
C ILE A 606 -10.39 -9.13 22.57
N LEU A 607 -11.23 -10.15 22.63
CA LEU A 607 -10.95 -11.39 23.34
C LEU A 607 -10.22 -12.35 22.40
N ARG A 608 -9.06 -12.86 22.81
CA ARG A 608 -8.28 -13.83 22.03
C ARG A 608 -8.04 -15.08 22.85
N TYR A 609 -8.27 -16.24 22.25
CA TYR A 609 -7.88 -17.52 22.81
C TYR A 609 -6.89 -18.20 21.86
N LYS A 610 -5.69 -18.49 22.35
CA LYS A 610 -4.64 -19.16 21.59
C LYS A 610 -4.30 -20.47 22.27
N ALA A 611 -4.14 -21.55 21.52
CA ALA A 611 -3.75 -22.84 22.04
C ALA A 611 -2.77 -23.56 21.09
N ARG A 612 -1.85 -24.33 21.67
CA ARG A 612 -0.90 -25.17 20.97
C ARG A 612 -0.87 -26.54 21.65
N PHE A 613 -0.95 -27.59 20.85
CA PHE A 613 -0.78 -28.96 21.31
C PHE A 613 0.23 -29.66 20.41
N ASN A 614 1.26 -30.23 21.01
CA ASN A 614 2.28 -30.98 20.30
C ASN A 614 2.44 -32.37 20.91
N TYR A 615 2.68 -33.35 20.06
CA TYR A 615 2.85 -34.74 20.44
C TYR A 615 3.91 -35.39 19.56
N ALA A 616 4.82 -36.15 20.15
CA ALA A 616 5.85 -36.93 19.50
C ALA A 616 5.77 -38.37 20.00
N ASP A 617 5.69 -39.32 19.08
CA ASP A 617 5.75 -40.74 19.36
C ASP A 617 7.07 -41.30 18.81
N GLU A 618 7.88 -41.88 19.69
CA GLU A 618 9.12 -42.56 19.31
C GLU A 618 8.77 -43.94 18.74
N SER A 619 8.71 -44.04 17.42
CA SER A 619 8.50 -45.32 16.74
C SER A 619 9.78 -46.18 16.75
N GLY A 620 10.95 -45.55 16.80
CA GLY A 620 12.23 -46.25 16.93
C GLY A 620 13.38 -45.38 17.43
N TYR A 621 13.52 -44.15 16.93
CA TYR A 621 14.54 -43.22 17.39
C TYR A 621 14.07 -41.77 17.29
N LEU A 622 13.93 -41.11 18.45
CA LEU A 622 13.59 -39.70 18.58
C LEU A 622 14.79 -38.92 19.14
N PRO A 623 15.53 -38.18 18.30
CA PRO A 623 16.67 -37.37 18.73
C PRO A 623 16.26 -36.23 19.66
N LEU A 624 17.19 -35.76 20.50
CA LEU A 624 16.93 -34.71 21.49
C LEU A 624 16.45 -33.39 20.86
N GLY A 625 17.10 -32.95 19.77
CA GLY A 625 16.72 -31.75 19.02
C GLY A 625 15.33 -31.83 18.36
N GLU A 626 14.69 -33.00 18.35
CA GLU A 626 13.32 -33.19 17.86
C GLU A 626 12.26 -33.17 18.97
N LYS A 627 12.65 -33.09 20.25
CA LYS A 627 11.70 -32.94 21.36
C LYS A 627 11.17 -31.51 21.48
N PHE A 628 10.11 -31.35 22.27
CA PHE A 628 9.48 -30.04 22.49
C PHE A 628 9.98 -29.40 23.78
N TYR A 629 10.05 -28.08 23.79
CA TYR A 629 10.43 -27.27 24.93
C TYR A 629 9.39 -26.16 25.13
N MET A 630 9.23 -25.68 26.36
CA MET A 630 8.28 -24.62 26.73
C MET A 630 8.94 -23.49 27.51
N GLY A 631 8.26 -22.34 27.56
CA GLY A 631 8.78 -21.06 28.06
C GLY A 631 8.87 -19.99 26.95
N GLY A 632 8.91 -18.72 27.36
CA GLY A 632 8.98 -17.54 26.50
C GLY A 632 7.66 -17.12 25.86
N ILE A 633 7.73 -16.02 25.10
CA ILE A 633 6.58 -15.34 24.45
C ILE A 633 5.70 -16.27 23.60
N GLY A 634 6.28 -17.31 23.01
CA GLY A 634 5.56 -18.28 22.16
C GLY A 634 4.81 -19.39 22.91
N SER A 635 4.88 -19.48 24.24
CA SER A 635 4.19 -20.53 25.00
C SER A 635 3.63 -20.05 26.34
N VAL A 636 4.42 -20.12 27.42
CA VAL A 636 4.05 -19.64 28.76
C VAL A 636 4.98 -18.47 29.12
N ARG A 637 4.46 -17.25 29.04
CA ARG A 637 5.19 -16.03 29.40
C ARG A 637 5.49 -16.00 30.90
N GLY A 638 6.61 -15.38 31.27
CA GLY A 638 7.11 -15.37 32.65
C GLY A 638 8.28 -16.34 32.91
N TYR A 639 8.55 -17.22 31.96
CA TYR A 639 9.67 -18.16 31.95
C TYR A 639 10.53 -17.90 30.72
N GLN A 640 11.84 -18.05 30.82
CA GLN A 640 12.73 -17.94 29.67
C GLN A 640 12.44 -19.05 28.64
N GLY A 641 12.84 -18.82 27.38
CA GLY A 641 12.76 -19.85 26.35
C GLY A 641 13.44 -21.14 26.81
N TYR A 642 12.79 -22.28 26.57
CA TYR A 642 13.26 -23.62 26.96
C TYR A 642 13.38 -23.91 28.46
N SER A 643 13.01 -22.97 29.34
CA SER A 643 13.05 -23.16 30.79
C SER A 643 12.16 -24.31 31.27
N ILE A 644 10.96 -24.45 30.71
CA ILE A 644 9.98 -25.44 31.18
C ILE A 644 10.21 -26.73 30.40
N SER A 645 10.90 -27.68 31.02
CA SER A 645 11.38 -28.88 30.37
C SER A 645 11.47 -30.06 31.35
N PRO A 646 11.07 -31.30 30.95
CA PRO A 646 11.45 -32.51 31.66
C PRO A 646 12.97 -32.62 31.77
N THR A 647 13.43 -33.21 32.87
CA THR A 647 14.86 -33.33 33.15
C THR A 647 15.26 -34.76 33.47
N GLU A 648 16.52 -35.09 33.17
CA GLU A 648 17.12 -36.40 33.44
C GLU A 648 18.58 -36.22 33.87
N GLY A 649 19.03 -36.97 34.88
CA GLY A 649 20.39 -36.81 35.41
C GLY A 649 20.66 -35.42 36.00
N THR A 650 21.95 -35.13 36.21
CA THR A 650 22.44 -33.85 36.76
C THR A 650 23.75 -33.48 36.06
N GLU A 651 23.90 -32.22 35.69
CA GLU A 651 25.16 -31.63 35.23
C GLU A 651 26.21 -31.70 36.35
N LEU A 652 27.40 -32.22 36.08
CA LEU A 652 28.43 -32.41 37.13
C LEU A 652 29.10 -31.08 37.53
N THR A 653 29.01 -30.06 36.68
CA THR A 653 29.64 -28.74 36.87
C THR A 653 28.77 -27.80 37.71
N THR A 654 27.46 -27.81 37.48
CA THR A 654 26.48 -26.92 38.10
C THR A 654 25.62 -27.63 39.16
N ASN A 655 25.60 -28.97 39.14
CA ASN A 655 24.70 -29.81 39.93
C ASN A 655 23.20 -29.52 39.67
N GLU A 656 22.89 -28.95 38.51
CA GLU A 656 21.53 -28.70 38.02
C GLU A 656 21.03 -29.88 37.15
N PRO A 657 19.72 -30.15 37.08
CA PRO A 657 19.19 -31.26 36.29
C PRO A 657 19.20 -30.96 34.79
N PHE A 658 19.64 -31.92 33.96
CA PHE A 658 19.79 -31.70 32.51
C PHE A 658 18.42 -31.67 31.81
N LYS A 659 18.14 -30.64 31.01
CA LYS A 659 16.86 -30.43 30.31
C LYS A 659 16.76 -31.30 29.04
N ILE A 660 15.90 -32.32 29.05
CA ILE A 660 15.75 -33.25 27.92
C ILE A 660 14.59 -32.93 26.98
N GLY A 661 13.73 -31.96 27.30
CA GLY A 661 12.51 -31.70 26.53
C GLY A 661 11.45 -32.78 26.74
N GLY A 662 10.26 -32.55 26.20
CA GLY A 662 9.12 -33.46 26.33
C GLY A 662 8.62 -33.98 24.99
N THR A 663 7.93 -35.12 25.02
CA THR A 663 7.21 -35.68 23.87
C THR A 663 5.82 -35.08 23.72
N GLN A 664 5.25 -34.51 24.78
CA GLN A 664 3.88 -33.97 24.76
C GLN A 664 3.89 -32.57 25.37
N THR A 665 3.28 -31.61 24.68
CA THR A 665 3.06 -30.26 25.21
C THR A 665 1.66 -29.76 24.92
N PHE A 666 1.12 -28.99 25.85
CA PHE A 666 -0.09 -28.21 25.69
C PHE A 666 0.16 -26.84 26.29
N SER A 667 -0.08 -25.78 25.54
CA SER A 667 -0.05 -24.41 26.06
C SER A 667 -1.23 -23.63 25.54
N ASN A 668 -1.88 -22.85 26.38
CA ASN A 668 -2.91 -21.94 25.96
C ASN A 668 -2.78 -20.57 26.62
N SER A 669 -3.36 -19.58 25.98
CA SER A 669 -3.40 -18.20 26.43
C SER A 669 -4.79 -17.63 26.23
N LEU A 670 -5.31 -17.00 27.28
CA LEU A 670 -6.49 -16.14 27.22
C LEU A 670 -6.01 -14.70 27.30
N GLU A 671 -6.31 -13.92 26.26
CA GLU A 671 -5.86 -12.54 26.13
C GLU A 671 -7.03 -11.58 25.97
N PHE A 672 -6.94 -10.44 26.64
CA PHE A 672 -7.89 -9.33 26.56
C PHE A 672 -7.16 -8.07 26.09
N SER A 673 -7.45 -7.63 24.86
CA SER A 673 -6.69 -6.60 24.17
C SER A 673 -7.52 -5.34 23.92
N VAL A 674 -6.96 -4.18 24.24
CA VAL A 674 -7.58 -2.85 24.09
C VAL A 674 -6.66 -1.93 23.26
N PRO A 675 -7.20 -1.05 22.39
CA PRO A 675 -6.38 -0.10 21.67
C PRO A 675 -5.84 0.97 22.63
N LEU A 676 -4.65 1.46 22.32
CA LEU A 676 -4.09 2.66 22.95
C LEU A 676 -3.97 3.80 21.94
N VAL A 677 -3.39 3.52 20.78
CA VAL A 677 -3.27 4.48 19.66
C VAL A 677 -3.65 3.74 18.37
N PRO A 678 -4.91 3.86 17.91
CA PRO A 678 -5.43 3.15 16.73
C PRO A 678 -4.60 3.37 15.45
N GLU A 679 -4.10 4.59 15.25
CA GLU A 679 -3.32 5.01 14.08
C GLU A 679 -1.99 4.25 13.98
N ALA A 680 -1.36 4.00 15.13
CA ALA A 680 -0.13 3.20 15.25
C ALA A 680 -0.41 1.68 15.39
N ARG A 681 -1.70 1.28 15.32
CA ARG A 681 -2.19 -0.06 15.66
C ARG A 681 -1.66 -0.55 17.01
N MET A 682 -1.48 0.37 17.96
CA MET A 682 -0.92 0.07 19.27
C MET A 682 -2.02 -0.44 20.21
N ARG A 683 -1.77 -1.56 20.88
CA ARG A 683 -2.71 -2.20 21.81
C ARG A 683 -2.01 -2.63 23.10
N ALA A 684 -2.73 -2.52 24.20
CA ALA A 684 -2.38 -3.17 25.46
C ALA A 684 -3.18 -4.47 25.60
N THR A 685 -2.52 -5.55 26.00
CA THR A 685 -3.14 -6.86 26.09
C THR A 685 -2.83 -7.48 27.46
N ALA A 686 -3.85 -7.66 28.30
CA ALA A 686 -3.72 -8.47 29.50
C ALA A 686 -3.83 -9.95 29.12
N PHE A 687 -3.03 -10.82 29.72
CA PHE A 687 -3.04 -12.25 29.40
C PHE A 687 -2.90 -13.14 30.63
N VAL A 688 -3.43 -14.35 30.51
CA VAL A 688 -3.15 -15.48 31.40
C VAL A 688 -2.81 -16.69 30.53
N ASP A 689 -1.63 -17.24 30.79
CA ASP A 689 -1.08 -18.40 30.10
C ASP A 689 -1.09 -19.61 31.03
N TYR A 690 -1.33 -20.79 30.46
CA TYR A 690 -1.22 -22.05 31.15
C TYR A 690 -0.60 -23.10 30.24
N GLY A 691 0.28 -23.92 30.81
CA GLY A 691 1.08 -24.87 30.06
C GLY A 691 1.32 -26.17 30.80
N MET A 692 1.38 -27.26 30.02
CA MET A 692 1.75 -28.59 30.47
C MET A 692 2.78 -29.19 29.51
N ILE A 693 3.81 -29.83 30.05
CA ILE A 693 4.81 -30.59 29.30
C ILE A 693 5.16 -31.89 30.04
N GLY A 694 5.43 -32.94 29.28
CA GLY A 694 5.98 -34.17 29.83
C GLY A 694 6.57 -35.12 28.79
N GLU A 695 7.33 -36.08 29.29
CA GLU A 695 7.98 -37.14 28.51
C GLU A 695 7.11 -38.40 28.43
N LYS A 696 6.49 -38.81 29.54
CA LYS A 696 5.61 -40.00 29.61
C LYS A 696 4.14 -39.61 29.77
N SER A 697 3.87 -38.50 30.46
CA SER A 697 2.53 -37.94 30.64
C SER A 697 2.55 -36.44 30.46
N LEU A 698 1.66 -35.91 29.62
CA LEU A 698 1.49 -34.46 29.38
C LEU A 698 1.49 -33.61 30.68
N SER A 699 0.94 -34.17 31.76
CA SER A 699 0.72 -33.45 33.02
C SER A 699 1.88 -33.49 34.02
N GLU A 700 3.04 -34.01 33.64
CA GLU A 700 4.24 -34.11 34.49
C GLU A 700 4.67 -32.75 35.05
N ILE A 701 4.77 -31.74 34.18
CA ILE A 701 5.11 -30.37 34.55
C ILE A 701 3.96 -29.48 34.13
N LYS A 702 3.51 -28.65 35.07
CA LYS A 702 2.48 -27.63 34.86
C LYS A 702 3.02 -26.29 35.32
N ARG A 703 2.84 -25.26 34.51
CA ARG A 703 3.20 -23.87 34.82
C ARG A 703 2.14 -22.94 34.27
N GLY A 704 2.00 -21.76 34.86
CA GLY A 704 1.18 -20.69 34.31
C GLY A 704 1.93 -19.38 34.35
N GLY A 705 1.40 -18.37 33.68
CA GLY A 705 1.94 -17.02 33.71
C GLY A 705 0.82 -16.02 33.54
N TYR A 706 1.00 -14.81 34.04
CA TYR A 706 0.05 -13.72 33.79
C TYR A 706 0.78 -12.40 33.65
N GLY A 707 0.16 -11.46 32.94
CA GLY A 707 0.82 -10.20 32.70
C GLY A 707 0.09 -9.27 31.75
N VAL A 708 0.83 -8.27 31.29
CA VAL A 708 0.39 -7.30 30.30
C VAL A 708 1.44 -7.22 29.20
N SER A 709 1.01 -7.22 27.94
CA SER A 709 1.84 -6.89 26.79
C SER A 709 1.42 -5.58 26.14
N LEU A 710 2.39 -4.86 25.57
CA LEU A 710 2.18 -3.73 24.68
C LEU A 710 2.62 -4.16 23.28
N GLU A 711 1.70 -4.08 22.32
CA GLU A 711 1.88 -4.53 20.92
C GLU A 711 1.68 -3.34 19.99
N TRP A 712 2.57 -3.09 19.04
CA TRP A 712 2.38 -2.03 18.05
C TRP A 712 3.16 -2.28 16.76
N PHE A 713 2.83 -1.52 15.70
CA PHE A 713 3.55 -1.55 14.43
C PHE A 713 4.40 -0.29 14.28
N SER A 714 5.70 -0.43 14.46
CA SER A 714 6.64 0.68 14.23
C SER A 714 7.11 0.71 12.78
N PRO A 715 7.78 1.81 12.37
CA PRO A 715 8.48 1.85 11.08
C PRO A 715 9.49 0.73 10.86
N VAL A 716 9.99 0.09 11.94
CA VAL A 716 10.97 -1.02 11.87
C VAL A 716 10.33 -2.41 12.05
N GLY A 717 8.99 -2.49 12.09
CA GLY A 717 8.24 -3.74 12.20
C GLY A 717 7.42 -3.87 13.48
N PRO A 718 6.77 -5.05 13.67
CA PRO A 718 5.97 -5.31 14.87
C PRO A 718 6.86 -5.36 16.11
N LEU A 719 6.38 -4.74 17.16
CA LEU A 719 7.02 -4.67 18.47
C LEU A 719 6.07 -5.23 19.51
N GLN A 720 6.62 -6.06 20.40
CA GLN A 720 5.90 -6.58 21.55
C GLN A 720 6.78 -6.41 22.78
N LEU A 721 6.29 -5.71 23.79
CA LEU A 721 6.85 -5.69 25.14
C LEU A 721 5.95 -6.53 26.03
N VAL A 722 6.54 -7.39 26.85
CA VAL A 722 5.81 -8.33 27.71
C VAL A 722 6.30 -8.15 29.14
N PHE A 723 5.37 -7.84 30.04
CA PHE A 723 5.60 -7.77 31.47
C PHE A 723 4.83 -8.92 32.11
N ALA A 724 5.54 -9.94 32.57
CA ALA A 724 4.95 -11.21 32.99
C ALA A 724 5.38 -11.59 34.42
N ASN A 725 4.53 -12.33 35.12
CA ASN A 725 4.88 -13.01 36.35
C ASN A 725 4.57 -14.50 36.23
N PRO A 726 5.51 -15.38 36.65
CA PRO A 726 5.28 -16.82 36.64
C PRO A 726 4.25 -17.23 37.70
N ILE A 727 3.57 -18.35 37.46
CA ILE A 727 2.65 -19.01 38.39
C ILE A 727 3.09 -20.47 38.53
N GLY A 728 3.46 -20.84 39.76
CA GLY A 728 3.83 -22.21 40.10
C GLY A 728 5.24 -22.59 39.64
N ASP A 729 6.15 -21.61 39.60
CA ASP A 729 7.58 -21.82 39.43
C ASP A 729 8.17 -22.71 40.53
N LYS A 730 9.25 -23.41 40.19
CA LYS A 730 9.99 -24.31 41.06
C LYS A 730 11.49 -24.04 40.94
N PRO A 731 12.32 -24.49 41.91
CA PRO A 731 13.77 -24.50 41.75
C PRO A 731 14.17 -25.20 40.44
N GLY A 732 15.02 -24.56 39.65
CA GLY A 732 15.44 -25.00 38.30
C GLY A 732 14.66 -24.36 37.14
N ASP A 733 13.59 -23.60 37.41
CA ASP A 733 12.94 -22.78 36.38
C ASP A 733 13.68 -21.43 36.23
N ASP A 734 14.06 -21.09 35.00
CA ASP A 734 14.62 -19.79 34.64
C ASP A 734 13.48 -18.80 34.36
N ILE A 735 13.23 -17.90 35.31
CA ILE A 735 12.14 -16.92 35.22
C ILE A 735 12.57 -15.65 34.48
N THR A 736 11.61 -14.97 33.86
CA THR A 736 11.80 -13.64 33.27
C THR A 736 10.57 -12.77 33.48
N HIS A 737 10.76 -11.58 34.06
CA HIS A 737 9.66 -10.65 34.30
C HIS A 737 9.43 -9.67 33.14
N PHE A 738 10.41 -9.55 32.26
CA PHE A 738 10.36 -8.67 31.10
C PHE A 738 10.92 -9.37 29.88
N GLU A 739 10.11 -9.48 28.84
CA GLU A 739 10.52 -9.96 27.53
C GLU A 739 10.11 -8.93 26.48
N PHE A 740 10.82 -8.90 25.38
CA PHE A 740 10.44 -8.05 24.26
C PHE A 740 10.91 -8.68 22.96
N THR A 741 10.21 -8.36 21.87
CA THR A 741 10.56 -8.79 20.51
C THR A 741 10.37 -7.62 19.55
N ILE A 742 11.37 -7.40 18.71
CA ILE A 742 11.34 -6.42 17.62
C ILE A 742 11.44 -7.18 16.30
N GLY A 743 10.51 -6.95 15.38
CA GLY A 743 10.60 -7.45 14.00
C GLY A 743 10.12 -8.89 13.76
N GLN A 744 9.82 -9.66 14.81
CA GLN A 744 9.23 -11.00 14.73
C GLN A 744 7.94 -11.09 15.54
N ARG A 745 6.99 -11.92 15.09
CA ARG A 745 5.74 -12.27 15.80
C ARG A 745 5.74 -13.77 16.09
N PHE A 746 5.28 -14.15 17.28
CA PHE A 746 5.20 -15.54 17.74
C PHE A 746 3.79 -16.12 17.72
#